data_AF-A0A8T3LN24-F1
#
_entry.id   AF-A0A8T3LN24-F1
#
_cell.length_a   1.000
_cell.length_b   1.000
_cell.length_c   1.000
_cell.angle_alpha   90.00
_cell.angle_beta   90.00
_cell.angle_gamma   90.00
#
_symmetry.space_group_name_H-M   'P 1'
#
loop_
_entity.id
_entity.type
_entity.pdbx_description
1 polymer ?
#
loop_
_entity_poly.entity_id
_entity_poly.type
_entity_poly.pdbx_seq_one_letter_code
_entity_poly.pdbx_strand_id
1 'polypeptide(L)'
;MNRRLFMAIGASALLIATLAPGGVLAKAPTKFDKRIENVKLDPKFKPAALGLSKRVDVYVKLSDAPVSVAQGAALDRAGGQRLSKAARASIRADIRAKQDALKGRIQALGGKVRGQFQDALNAIRINIARSRVPALARLPGVVKVQQARVYTRGNVNTDRFISAPKAWTPNQGYPGYTGYTGNGIRIAIIDTGVDYYHANFGGSGDPADFDCDDGLDRSGCAAGATFPTSKVVEGWDLVGDCYNPSEDPTDPSPPTTDCPAGFTDIPNPDSDPLDCNGHGSHVAGTAAGFGVVDNGGPTPVRYTGPYNTTTLSSNDFVIGPGTAPRARILAYRVFGCDGSTSVVIEALDRAIQDDADVINMSLGSVFGRDDELDSEATNNTSLAGVSVVASAGNSGPSAYITGDPAAATRAISVAAIDAVPTFPTAIVDFLTQADEQAINANGGDLTPAITSELNVFEDNPATPGDPGTGVGFEQLGCDNTAYTFNGFVAGQIAVVRRGVCARVQKAQVGQDNDAAAVIMINTDPGLPPFEGPIEGVTIPFLGVRSTAAPKFVAEDGNNATLRNGPVIANPTYAFLASFTSFGPRNGDSAVKPDVAAPGVSVISTLVGGGYAGTTLSGTSMAAPATAGVAALVRQANPGWRPTRVKAAIVGTANPNLFATGGYEVRGAGAGVVQPRRAVDTVSVITTTSGNSNLDFGYEQIDGPFSETRTATLWNLGTSPLTYDLSVAFNNSPHGFTGTVTPSSVTIPGGGKAFVKVTLSASAATVAALPDSVLPFNPTFTGLRAVRGNLIADPTTTGPGIYNVRSPFLLAPRALSGVEAGQKTPYTLNGDDAEASIGLVNGGIHSGDADVYQWGLSDRSEGYESNDLRAVGVQSFACGDSKDSSCYPGGPQDDRHIVFAINTWGRWSNQSTDEYDIAIDTAPCPVTRGLLPICEDTDPEWFLVAVDLGAITVGSFNGVMVSVLFDGAGNPQFLEYLVPEAPNGSTILAAMDASDLGLNVQPTTAGNGSGDTDFNYTVASFSIVPGTSEDEITNEAGNAPAWAGFDPWNPAVSQGDFISLDPGERATLDLTVHRSDHFAQENRAKGWMVVTTNDLNGKQQADTIHIGSVPPPPAP
;
A
#
# COMPACT_ATOMS: atom_id res chain seq x y z
N MET A 1 -59.72 35.01 6.77
CA MET A 1 -60.38 35.74 5.66
C MET A 1 -60.05 35.08 4.34
N ASN A 2 -60.80 35.42 3.28
CA ASN A 2 -60.58 35.14 1.84
C ASN A 2 -59.11 34.86 1.40
N ARG A 3 -58.81 34.00 0.41
CA ARG A 3 -59.70 33.23 -0.52
C ARG A 3 -58.91 32.14 -1.29
N ARG A 4 -59.61 31.07 -1.71
CA ARG A 4 -59.27 30.10 -2.81
C ARG A 4 -58.03 29.19 -2.63
N LEU A 5 -57.90 28.06 -3.33
CA LEU A 5 -58.92 27.06 -3.76
C LEU A 5 -58.29 25.70 -4.12
N PHE A 6 -58.65 24.66 -3.35
CA PHE A 6 -58.98 23.27 -3.72
C PHE A 6 -58.60 22.68 -5.10
N MET A 7 -58.02 21.46 -5.05
CA MET A 7 -58.44 20.16 -5.70
C MET A 7 -58.71 20.08 -7.23
N ALA A 8 -58.62 18.91 -7.89
CA ALA A 8 -57.95 17.61 -7.67
C ALA A 8 -58.16 16.70 -8.92
N ILE A 9 -57.36 15.62 -9.05
CA ILE A 9 -57.61 14.34 -9.78
C ILE A 9 -58.13 14.44 -11.25
N GLY A 10 -57.40 13.85 -12.21
CA GLY A 10 -57.94 13.58 -13.55
C GLY A 10 -56.98 12.82 -14.48
N ALA A 11 -57.38 11.61 -14.92
CA ALA A 11 -56.56 10.66 -15.67
C ALA A 11 -56.23 11.06 -17.12
N SER A 12 -55.05 10.61 -17.56
CA SER A 12 -54.69 10.06 -18.89
C SER A 12 -55.33 10.63 -20.17
N ALA A 13 -54.50 11.25 -21.01
CA ALA A 13 -54.68 11.27 -22.47
C ALA A 13 -53.32 11.10 -23.17
N LEU A 14 -53.31 10.34 -24.27
CA LEU A 14 -52.10 10.03 -25.04
C LEU A 14 -51.71 11.22 -25.94
N LEU A 15 -50.43 11.58 -25.99
CA LEU A 15 -49.90 12.43 -27.06
C LEU A 15 -48.55 11.87 -27.53
N ILE A 16 -48.52 11.38 -28.77
CA ILE A 16 -47.29 10.90 -29.41
C ILE A 16 -46.52 12.11 -29.93
N ALA A 17 -45.36 12.38 -29.35
CA ALA A 17 -44.44 13.42 -29.80
C ALA A 17 -43.09 12.77 -30.16
N THR A 18 -42.92 12.44 -31.44
CA THR A 18 -41.63 11.96 -31.98
C THR A 18 -40.64 13.12 -32.06
N LEU A 19 -39.95 13.38 -30.96
CA LEU A 19 -38.77 14.23 -30.91
C LEU A 19 -37.55 13.32 -30.86
N ALA A 20 -36.83 13.23 -31.98
CA ALA A 20 -35.53 12.56 -32.00
C ALA A 20 -34.56 13.33 -31.07
N PRO A 21 -33.84 12.65 -30.16
CA PRO A 21 -32.83 13.30 -29.35
C PRO A 21 -31.63 13.66 -30.23
N GLY A 22 -31.66 14.86 -30.81
CA GLY A 22 -30.48 15.56 -31.31
C GLY A 22 -29.58 15.97 -30.16
N GLY A 23 -29.10 14.99 -29.39
CA GLY A 23 -28.13 15.21 -28.33
C GLY A 23 -26.81 15.65 -28.95
N VAL A 24 -26.27 16.76 -28.46
CA VAL A 24 -24.84 17.02 -28.62
C VAL A 24 -24.14 15.95 -27.80
N LEU A 25 -23.63 14.92 -28.47
CA LEU A 25 -22.76 13.93 -27.84
C LEU A 25 -21.59 14.70 -27.22
N ALA A 26 -21.43 14.58 -25.89
CA ALA A 26 -20.16 14.90 -25.29
C ALA A 26 -19.12 13.98 -25.94
N LYS A 27 -17.97 14.54 -26.35
CA LYS A 27 -16.87 13.72 -26.88
C LYS A 27 -16.59 12.63 -25.84
N ALA A 28 -16.53 11.37 -26.28
CA ALA A 28 -16.07 10.30 -25.41
C ALA A 28 -14.69 10.66 -24.84
N PRO A 29 -14.38 10.29 -23.58
CA PRO A 29 -13.01 10.33 -23.12
C PRO A 29 -12.15 9.48 -24.08
N THR A 30 -10.97 9.97 -24.43
CA THR A 30 -9.99 9.17 -25.17
C THR A 30 -9.58 7.98 -24.29
N LYS A 31 -9.43 6.78 -24.85
CA LYS A 31 -9.07 5.60 -24.04
C LYS A 31 -7.72 5.79 -23.35
N PHE A 32 -6.80 6.44 -24.05
CA PHE A 32 -5.43 6.72 -23.64
C PHE A 32 -5.33 8.21 -23.24
N ASP A 33 -4.73 8.48 -22.09
CA ASP A 33 -4.76 9.80 -21.46
C ASP A 33 -3.34 10.23 -21.00
N LYS A 34 -2.58 10.78 -21.96
CA LYS A 34 -1.27 11.45 -21.83
C LYS A 34 -0.03 10.55 -21.58
N ARG A 35 0.86 10.55 -22.56
CA ARG A 35 2.33 10.49 -22.35
C ARG A 35 2.76 11.65 -21.43
N ILE A 36 3.63 11.41 -20.44
CA ILE A 36 4.29 12.51 -19.70
C ILE A 36 5.80 12.49 -19.95
N GLU A 37 6.25 13.49 -20.68
CA GLU A 37 7.66 13.83 -20.85
C GLU A 37 8.22 14.50 -19.59
N ASN A 38 9.50 14.29 -19.29
CA ASN A 38 10.24 14.92 -18.17
C ASN A 38 9.83 14.46 -16.76
N VAL A 39 9.19 13.29 -16.60
CA VAL A 39 9.15 12.61 -15.29
C VAL A 39 10.54 12.03 -15.01
N LYS A 40 11.11 12.29 -13.84
CA LYS A 40 12.27 11.52 -13.39
C LYS A 40 11.83 10.10 -13.03
N LEU A 41 12.33 9.16 -13.80
CA LEU A 41 12.28 7.74 -13.50
C LEU A 41 13.53 7.37 -12.67
N ASP A 42 13.41 6.40 -11.78
CA ASP A 42 14.52 5.92 -10.95
C ASP A 42 15.49 5.09 -11.83
N PRO A 43 16.74 5.55 -12.05
CA PRO A 43 17.70 4.81 -12.87
C PRO A 43 18.17 3.50 -12.22
N LYS A 44 17.80 3.23 -10.96
CA LYS A 44 17.98 1.92 -10.31
C LYS A 44 16.94 0.89 -10.72
N PHE A 45 15.76 1.30 -11.18
CA PHE A 45 14.75 0.35 -11.64
C PHE A 45 15.24 -0.32 -12.93
N LYS A 46 15.08 -1.65 -13.01
CA LYS A 46 15.46 -2.47 -14.15
C LYS A 46 14.39 -3.56 -14.36
N PRO A 47 13.94 -3.82 -15.61
CA PRO A 47 12.95 -4.86 -15.91
C PRO A 47 13.32 -6.21 -15.28
N ALA A 48 12.35 -6.87 -14.66
CA ALA A 48 12.58 -8.11 -13.92
C ALA A 48 13.10 -9.27 -14.80
N ALA A 49 12.79 -9.29 -16.10
CA ALA A 49 13.34 -10.24 -17.08
C ALA A 49 14.88 -10.25 -17.13
N LEU A 50 15.54 -9.11 -16.89
CA LEU A 50 17.00 -9.02 -16.82
C LEU A 50 17.60 -9.72 -15.56
N GLY A 51 16.75 -10.21 -14.65
CA GLY A 51 17.11 -10.67 -13.31
C GLY A 51 17.12 -12.18 -13.05
N LEU A 52 16.77 -13.06 -14.01
CA LEU A 52 16.47 -14.49 -13.77
C LEU A 52 17.60 -15.35 -13.13
N SER A 53 18.84 -14.85 -13.12
CA SER A 53 19.99 -15.49 -12.47
C SER A 53 20.22 -15.07 -11.01
N LYS A 54 19.55 -14.01 -10.54
CA LYS A 54 19.63 -13.49 -9.16
C LYS A 54 19.21 -14.55 -8.14
N ARG A 55 19.65 -14.37 -6.89
CA ARG A 55 19.31 -15.26 -5.77
C ARG A 55 18.32 -14.59 -4.84
N VAL A 56 17.24 -15.31 -4.54
CA VAL A 56 16.14 -14.87 -3.68
C VAL A 56 16.07 -15.77 -2.44
N ASP A 57 15.63 -15.20 -1.32
CA ASP A 57 15.23 -15.98 -0.15
C ASP A 57 13.76 -16.38 -0.29
N VAL A 58 13.43 -17.65 -0.08
CA VAL A 58 12.05 -18.17 -0.12
C VAL A 58 11.71 -18.97 1.13
N TYR A 59 10.50 -18.82 1.65
CA TYR A 59 9.87 -19.68 2.63
C TYR A 59 9.22 -20.89 1.94
N VAL A 60 9.57 -22.10 2.39
CA VAL A 60 8.96 -23.36 1.97
C VAL A 60 8.11 -23.89 3.12
N LYS A 61 6.78 -23.77 3.00
CA LYS A 61 5.80 -24.24 3.98
C LYS A 61 5.58 -25.76 3.85
N LEU A 62 5.51 -26.45 4.99
CA LEU A 62 5.21 -27.89 5.06
C LEU A 62 3.80 -28.18 5.60
N SER A 63 3.30 -29.38 5.31
CA SER A 63 1.92 -29.81 5.58
C SER A 63 1.50 -30.00 7.05
N ASP A 64 2.43 -30.16 8.00
CA ASP A 64 2.08 -30.28 9.42
C ASP A 64 1.74 -28.92 10.07
N ALA A 65 0.79 -28.90 11.01
CA ALA A 65 0.39 -27.68 11.70
C ALA A 65 1.45 -27.17 12.70
N PRO A 66 1.73 -25.85 12.77
CA PRO A 66 2.69 -25.27 13.72
C PRO A 66 2.18 -25.26 15.18
N VAL A 67 3.08 -24.98 16.12
CA VAL A 67 2.82 -25.04 17.58
C VAL A 67 1.68 -24.09 17.99
N SER A 68 1.57 -22.92 17.36
CA SER A 68 0.50 -21.94 17.51
C SER A 68 -0.91 -22.51 17.27
N VAL A 69 -1.11 -23.27 16.20
CA VAL A 69 -2.38 -23.93 15.86
C VAL A 69 -2.74 -24.97 16.92
N ALA A 70 -1.75 -25.76 17.35
CA ALA A 70 -1.92 -26.70 18.47
C ALA A 70 -2.24 -25.97 19.79
N GLN A 71 -1.66 -24.80 20.05
CA GLN A 71 -1.96 -23.97 21.22
C GLN A 71 -3.37 -23.36 21.15
N GLY A 72 -3.82 -22.88 19.99
CA GLY A 72 -5.19 -22.43 19.78
C GLY A 72 -6.21 -23.54 20.07
N ALA A 73 -5.99 -24.72 19.47
CA ALA A 73 -6.82 -25.90 19.70
C ALA A 73 -6.72 -26.45 21.14
N ALA A 74 -5.67 -26.11 21.90
CA ALA A 74 -5.59 -26.41 23.34
C ALA A 74 -6.39 -25.39 24.16
N LEU A 75 -6.20 -24.09 23.92
CA LEU A 75 -6.95 -23.00 24.54
C LEU A 75 -8.48 -23.17 24.38
N ASP A 76 -8.93 -23.70 23.23
CA ASP A 76 -10.35 -23.96 22.92
C ASP A 76 -10.97 -25.11 23.72
N ARG A 77 -10.16 -26.08 24.18
CA ARG A 77 -10.64 -27.31 24.84
C ARG A 77 -10.28 -27.39 26.33
N ALA A 78 -9.14 -26.83 26.73
CA ALA A 78 -8.59 -26.89 28.08
C ALA A 78 -9.00 -25.67 28.95
N GLY A 79 -10.26 -25.24 28.86
CA GLY A 79 -10.80 -24.14 29.67
C GLY A 79 -10.08 -22.80 29.51
N GLY A 80 -9.42 -22.55 28.37
CA GLY A 80 -8.65 -21.32 28.13
C GLY A 80 -7.16 -21.36 28.54
N GLN A 81 -6.58 -22.52 28.85
CA GLN A 81 -5.16 -22.65 29.20
C GLN A 81 -4.24 -22.85 27.97
N ARG A 82 -3.07 -22.19 27.96
CA ARG A 82 -1.99 -22.39 26.97
C ARG A 82 -1.33 -23.77 27.12
N LEU A 83 -0.62 -24.24 26.10
CA LEU A 83 0.20 -25.45 26.19
C LEU A 83 1.41 -25.21 27.11
N SER A 84 1.77 -26.25 27.89
CA SER A 84 2.98 -26.22 28.72
C SER A 84 4.24 -26.06 27.84
N LYS A 85 5.31 -25.45 28.38
CA LYS A 85 6.57 -25.28 27.62
C LYS A 85 7.14 -26.62 27.13
N ALA A 86 6.98 -27.70 27.91
CA ALA A 86 7.37 -29.05 27.50
C ALA A 86 6.53 -29.61 26.33
N ALA A 87 5.20 -29.39 26.32
CA ALA A 87 4.35 -29.81 25.21
C ALA A 87 4.67 -29.04 23.92
N ARG A 88 4.90 -27.72 24.02
CA ARG A 88 5.38 -26.90 22.90
C ARG A 88 6.72 -27.40 22.35
N ALA A 89 7.68 -27.69 23.23
CA ALA A 89 9.00 -28.20 22.84
C ALA A 89 8.95 -29.57 22.13
N SER A 90 8.05 -30.48 22.53
CA SER A 90 7.86 -31.76 21.83
C SER A 90 7.38 -31.55 20.39
N ILE A 91 6.34 -30.75 20.19
CA ILE A 91 5.79 -30.45 18.86
C ILE A 91 6.87 -29.78 17.98
N ARG A 92 7.65 -28.85 18.54
CA ARG A 92 8.77 -28.21 17.85
C ARG A 92 9.83 -29.21 17.39
N ALA A 93 10.18 -30.19 18.22
CA ALA A 93 11.15 -31.23 17.87
C ALA A 93 10.64 -32.14 16.74
N ASP A 94 9.37 -32.56 16.79
CA ASP A 94 8.74 -33.41 15.77
C ASP A 94 8.68 -32.69 14.40
N ILE A 95 8.35 -31.39 14.38
CA ILE A 95 8.36 -30.58 13.16
C ILE A 95 9.80 -30.41 12.62
N ARG A 96 10.76 -30.05 13.49
CA ARG A 96 12.15 -29.79 13.09
C ARG A 96 12.81 -31.04 12.49
N ALA A 97 12.56 -32.23 13.04
CA ALA A 97 13.07 -33.49 12.49
C ALA A 97 12.60 -33.75 11.04
N LYS A 98 11.37 -33.35 10.69
CA LYS A 98 10.84 -33.45 9.33
C LYS A 98 11.47 -32.41 8.39
N GLN A 99 11.67 -31.19 8.88
CA GLN A 99 12.36 -30.13 8.13
C GLN A 99 13.83 -30.49 7.83
N ASP A 100 14.52 -31.08 8.82
CA ASP A 100 15.92 -31.50 8.67
C ASP A 100 16.10 -32.57 7.59
N ALA A 101 15.11 -33.46 7.40
CA ALA A 101 15.11 -34.48 6.34
C ALA A 101 15.07 -33.91 4.91
N LEU A 102 14.70 -32.63 4.72
CA LEU A 102 14.70 -31.96 3.41
C LEU A 102 16.05 -31.29 3.06
N LYS A 103 16.92 -31.01 4.05
CA LYS A 103 18.15 -30.22 3.87
C LYS A 103 19.04 -30.70 2.71
N GLY A 104 19.29 -32.01 2.62
CA GLY A 104 20.10 -32.59 1.55
C GLY A 104 19.47 -32.47 0.15
N ARG A 105 18.13 -32.42 0.04
CA ARG A 105 17.43 -32.19 -1.23
C ARG A 105 17.50 -30.72 -1.66
N ILE A 106 17.35 -29.82 -0.70
CA ILE A 106 17.48 -28.36 -0.90
C ILE A 106 18.90 -28.02 -1.40
N GLN A 107 19.92 -28.60 -0.77
CA GLN A 107 21.33 -28.44 -1.20
C GLN A 107 21.59 -28.98 -2.62
N ALA A 108 20.97 -30.11 -2.99
CA ALA A 108 21.07 -30.67 -4.35
C ALA A 108 20.41 -29.78 -5.43
N LEU A 109 19.53 -28.85 -5.06
CA LEU A 109 18.95 -27.83 -5.95
C LEU A 109 19.75 -26.51 -5.96
N GLY A 110 20.87 -26.43 -5.25
CA GLY A 110 21.67 -25.20 -5.11
C GLY A 110 21.11 -24.20 -4.08
N GLY A 111 20.16 -24.64 -3.24
CA GLY A 111 19.61 -23.85 -2.13
C GLY A 111 20.46 -23.91 -0.86
N LYS A 112 20.58 -22.78 -0.16
CA LYS A 112 21.17 -22.68 1.19
C LYS A 112 20.04 -22.46 2.20
N VAL A 113 19.90 -23.30 3.22
CA VAL A 113 18.92 -23.06 4.29
C VAL A 113 19.40 -21.90 5.18
N ARG A 114 18.58 -20.85 5.28
CA ARG A 114 18.77 -19.67 6.15
C ARG A 114 18.09 -19.85 7.51
N GLY A 115 16.86 -20.39 7.52
CA GLY A 115 16.02 -20.46 8.73
C GLY A 115 15.07 -21.67 8.77
N GLN A 116 14.53 -21.98 9.94
CA GLN A 116 13.62 -23.11 10.20
C GLN A 116 12.64 -22.75 11.32
N PHE A 117 11.36 -22.64 10.99
CA PHE A 117 10.28 -22.11 11.85
C PHE A 117 9.35 -23.21 12.33
N GLN A 118 8.78 -23.06 13.52
CA GLN A 118 7.87 -24.06 14.09
C GLN A 118 6.69 -23.46 14.87
N ASP A 119 6.81 -22.25 15.43
CA ASP A 119 5.82 -21.73 16.37
C ASP A 119 4.67 -20.98 15.70
N ALA A 120 4.93 -19.93 14.91
CA ALA A 120 3.94 -19.21 14.11
C ALA A 120 3.66 -19.91 12.77
N LEU A 121 4.71 -20.45 12.12
CA LEU A 121 4.63 -21.13 10.83
C LEU A 121 5.51 -22.39 10.80
N ASN A 122 5.07 -23.42 10.07
CA ASN A 122 5.91 -24.59 9.77
C ASN A 122 6.57 -24.40 8.40
N ALA A 123 7.75 -23.75 8.39
CA ALA A 123 8.46 -23.45 7.16
C ALA A 123 9.99 -23.55 7.29
N ILE A 124 10.66 -23.58 6.14
CA ILE A 124 12.12 -23.46 5.99
C ILE A 124 12.41 -22.24 5.10
N ARG A 125 13.25 -21.31 5.53
CA ARG A 125 13.73 -20.18 4.69
C ARG A 125 14.99 -20.62 3.94
N ILE A 126 15.02 -20.42 2.63
CA ILE A 126 16.03 -20.95 1.71
C ILE A 126 16.48 -19.85 0.74
N ASN A 127 17.76 -19.55 0.70
CA ASN A 127 18.37 -18.75 -0.34
C ASN A 127 18.64 -19.62 -1.59
N ILE A 128 18.03 -19.32 -2.73
CA ILE A 128 18.17 -20.10 -3.97
C ILE A 128 18.20 -19.19 -5.21
N ALA A 129 18.67 -19.67 -6.36
CA ALA A 129 18.51 -18.92 -7.62
C ALA A 129 17.02 -18.84 -7.99
N ARG A 130 16.59 -17.67 -8.49
CA ARG A 130 15.21 -17.32 -8.85
C ARG A 130 14.59 -18.34 -9.82
N SER A 131 15.26 -18.59 -10.95
CA SER A 131 15.03 -19.69 -11.91
C SER A 131 15.10 -21.15 -11.37
N ARG A 132 15.28 -21.37 -10.07
CA ARG A 132 15.22 -22.69 -9.41
C ARG A 132 14.12 -22.82 -8.36
N VAL A 133 13.38 -21.75 -8.04
CA VAL A 133 12.28 -21.76 -7.06
C VAL A 133 11.19 -22.81 -7.38
N PRO A 134 10.73 -23.00 -8.63
CA PRO A 134 9.71 -24.03 -8.96
C PRO A 134 10.12 -25.48 -8.63
N ALA A 135 11.42 -25.77 -8.50
CA ALA A 135 11.90 -27.10 -8.12
C ALA A 135 11.66 -27.41 -6.62
N LEU A 136 11.54 -26.39 -5.76
CA LEU A 136 11.26 -26.56 -4.33
C LEU A 136 9.83 -27.04 -4.06
N ALA A 137 8.86 -26.58 -4.85
CA ALA A 137 7.46 -27.00 -4.76
C ALA A 137 7.27 -28.51 -5.03
N ARG A 138 8.22 -29.14 -5.74
CA ARG A 138 8.22 -30.58 -6.07
C ARG A 138 8.84 -31.45 -4.97
N LEU A 139 9.24 -30.88 -3.82
CA LEU A 139 9.79 -31.64 -2.68
C LEU A 139 8.67 -32.28 -1.82
N PRO A 140 8.88 -33.49 -1.26
CA PRO A 140 7.83 -34.18 -0.50
C PRO A 140 7.37 -33.40 0.74
N GLY A 141 6.05 -33.20 0.86
CA GLY A 141 5.42 -32.58 2.03
C GLY A 141 5.38 -31.04 2.01
N VAL A 142 5.90 -30.41 0.95
CA VAL A 142 5.74 -28.96 0.67
C VAL A 142 4.31 -28.66 0.23
N VAL A 143 3.78 -27.49 0.64
CA VAL A 143 2.40 -27.06 0.32
C VAL A 143 2.28 -25.62 -0.21
N LYS A 144 3.22 -24.72 0.10
CA LYS A 144 3.41 -23.41 -0.58
C LYS A 144 4.91 -23.10 -0.58
N VAL A 145 5.40 -22.47 -1.64
CA VAL A 145 6.72 -21.83 -1.70
C VAL A 145 6.47 -20.37 -2.02
N GLN A 146 7.13 -19.46 -1.30
CA GLN A 146 6.89 -18.02 -1.39
C GLN A 146 8.20 -17.27 -1.11
N GLN A 147 8.58 -16.29 -1.94
CA GLN A 147 9.67 -15.35 -1.65
C GLN A 147 9.49 -14.65 -0.30
N ALA A 148 10.58 -14.44 0.43
CA ALA A 148 10.56 -13.80 1.73
C ALA A 148 10.26 -12.30 1.56
N ARG A 149 9.24 -11.82 2.28
CA ARG A 149 8.69 -10.49 2.07
C ARG A 149 9.60 -9.39 2.60
N VAL A 150 9.87 -8.38 1.77
CA VAL A 150 10.68 -7.19 2.13
C VAL A 150 9.77 -6.10 2.70
N TYR A 151 10.14 -5.56 3.85
CA TYR A 151 9.37 -4.61 4.67
C TYR A 151 10.12 -3.29 4.92
N THR A 152 9.38 -2.20 5.06
CA THR A 152 9.89 -0.83 5.31
C THR A 152 9.21 -0.15 6.51
N ARG A 153 9.72 1.04 6.90
CA ARG A 153 9.38 1.83 8.12
C ARG A 153 8.26 2.89 7.88
N GLY A 154 7.76 3.53 8.94
CA GLY A 154 6.70 4.57 8.91
C GLY A 154 6.48 5.28 10.27
N ASN A 155 5.48 6.15 10.50
CA ASN A 155 5.30 6.85 11.80
C ASN A 155 3.81 7.18 12.26
N VAL A 156 3.25 8.34 12.69
CA VAL A 156 3.21 8.93 14.07
C VAL A 156 1.85 9.04 14.90
N ASN A 157 1.38 10.25 15.36
CA ASN A 157 0.79 10.63 16.69
C ASN A 157 -0.62 10.24 17.05
N THR A 158 -0.85 9.87 18.31
CA THR A 158 -2.06 9.21 18.81
C THR A 158 -2.74 9.84 20.05
N ASP A 159 -2.00 10.04 21.15
CA ASP A 159 -2.56 9.71 22.49
C ASP A 159 -3.52 10.74 23.11
N ARG A 160 -3.31 12.04 22.87
CA ARG A 160 -4.21 13.09 23.42
C ARG A 160 -5.60 13.04 22.78
N PHE A 161 -5.68 12.73 21.50
CA PHE A 161 -6.92 12.73 20.70
C PHE A 161 -7.82 11.53 21.04
N ILE A 162 -7.25 10.33 21.17
CA ILE A 162 -7.98 9.12 21.58
C ILE A 162 -8.46 9.15 23.05
N SER A 163 -8.08 10.17 23.84
CA SER A 163 -8.41 10.27 25.27
C SER A 163 -7.94 9.08 26.12
N ALA A 164 -6.76 8.51 25.83
CA ALA A 164 -6.19 7.39 26.59
C ALA A 164 -6.20 7.56 28.14
N PRO A 165 -5.95 8.76 28.72
CA PRO A 165 -6.02 8.98 30.17
C PRO A 165 -7.34 8.64 30.85
N LYS A 166 -8.45 8.58 30.09
CA LYS A 166 -9.75 8.12 30.62
C LYS A 166 -9.70 6.65 31.02
N ALA A 167 -8.95 5.79 30.33
CA ALA A 167 -8.82 4.36 30.68
C ALA A 167 -7.95 4.11 31.93
N TRP A 168 -6.97 5.00 32.16
CA TRP A 168 -6.09 4.97 33.34
C TRP A 168 -6.79 5.26 34.66
N THR A 169 -8.05 5.72 34.64
CA THR A 169 -8.74 6.28 35.83
C THR A 169 -9.87 5.36 36.34
N PRO A 170 -10.03 5.20 37.67
CA PRO A 170 -11.17 4.50 38.28
C PRO A 170 -12.53 4.88 37.70
N ASN A 171 -13.38 3.90 37.38
CA ASN A 171 -14.79 4.16 37.11
C ASN A 171 -15.56 4.22 38.43
N GLN A 172 -16.26 5.33 38.70
CA GLN A 172 -17.17 5.38 39.86
C GLN A 172 -18.38 4.44 39.70
N GLY A 173 -18.69 3.98 38.47
CA GLY A 173 -19.71 2.98 38.17
C GLY A 173 -19.27 1.51 38.32
N TYR A 174 -18.00 1.21 38.62
CA TYR A 174 -17.50 -0.16 38.78
C TYR A 174 -16.68 -0.31 40.08
N PRO A 175 -17.28 -0.74 41.20
CA PRO A 175 -16.54 -0.94 42.45
C PRO A 175 -15.47 -2.03 42.31
N GLY A 176 -14.22 -1.70 42.66
CA GLY A 176 -13.04 -2.55 42.50
C GLY A 176 -12.14 -2.18 41.30
N TYR A 177 -12.61 -1.32 40.38
CA TYR A 177 -11.84 -0.83 39.24
C TYR A 177 -10.83 0.24 39.70
N THR A 178 -9.52 -0.02 39.59
CA THR A 178 -8.45 0.92 40.01
C THR A 178 -7.85 1.78 38.90
N GLY A 179 -8.23 1.56 37.63
CA GLY A 179 -7.53 2.12 36.47
C GLY A 179 -6.59 1.10 35.81
N TYR A 180 -6.62 1.03 34.48
CA TYR A 180 -5.77 0.13 33.71
C TYR A 180 -4.62 0.90 33.08
N THR A 181 -3.41 0.33 33.11
CA THR A 181 -2.17 0.98 32.65
C THR A 181 -1.23 0.01 31.92
N GLY A 182 -1.69 -1.20 31.60
CA GLY A 182 -0.87 -2.28 31.05
C GLY A 182 -0.13 -3.10 32.11
N ASN A 183 -0.27 -2.78 33.40
CA ASN A 183 0.45 -3.45 34.48
C ASN A 183 0.24 -4.98 34.46
N GLY A 184 1.33 -5.72 34.31
CA GLY A 184 1.36 -7.18 34.20
C GLY A 184 1.40 -7.72 32.76
N ILE A 185 1.02 -6.93 31.77
CA ILE A 185 1.03 -7.28 30.34
C ILE A 185 2.42 -7.10 29.73
N ARG A 186 2.75 -7.92 28.72
CA ARG A 186 3.94 -7.74 27.87
C ARG A 186 3.53 -7.42 26.43
N ILE A 187 4.03 -6.30 25.92
CA ILE A 187 3.92 -5.90 24.51
C ILE A 187 5.27 -6.21 23.86
N ALA A 188 5.27 -7.05 22.84
CA ALA A 188 6.42 -7.20 21.96
C ALA A 188 6.43 -6.06 20.92
N ILE A 189 7.60 -5.47 20.70
CA ILE A 189 7.87 -4.48 19.67
C ILE A 189 8.79 -5.17 18.66
N ILE A 190 8.30 -5.44 17.46
CA ILE A 190 9.05 -6.05 16.35
C ILE A 190 9.41 -4.91 15.39
N ASP A 191 10.65 -4.45 15.46
CA ASP A 191 11.04 -3.13 14.95
C ASP A 191 12.58 -2.96 14.79
N THR A 192 13.14 -1.75 14.82
CA THR A 192 14.59 -1.47 14.72
C THR A 192 15.36 -1.70 16.03
N GLY A 193 14.67 -2.03 17.12
CA GLY A 193 15.23 -2.18 18.47
C GLY A 193 14.44 -1.38 19.50
N VAL A 194 14.95 -1.27 20.73
CA VAL A 194 14.54 -0.26 21.72
C VAL A 194 15.76 0.22 22.50
N ASP A 195 16.05 1.52 22.46
CA ASP A 195 16.94 2.19 23.43
C ASP A 195 16.40 2.00 24.85
N TYR A 196 17.01 1.11 25.62
CA TYR A 196 16.63 0.83 27.01
C TYR A 196 17.39 1.69 28.04
N TYR A 197 18.36 2.48 27.60
CA TYR A 197 19.08 3.48 28.41
C TYR A 197 18.23 4.75 28.60
N HIS A 198 17.38 5.09 27.62
CA HIS A 198 16.51 6.25 27.65
C HIS A 198 15.57 6.30 28.87
N ALA A 199 15.46 7.47 29.51
CA ALA A 199 14.70 7.67 30.74
C ALA A 199 13.19 7.38 30.60
N ASN A 200 12.62 7.52 29.39
CA ASN A 200 11.23 7.14 29.10
C ASN A 200 10.95 5.63 29.33
N PHE A 201 11.97 4.78 29.23
CA PHE A 201 11.91 3.37 29.60
C PHE A 201 12.55 3.08 30.96
N GLY A 202 13.29 4.03 31.51
CA GLY A 202 13.78 3.98 32.88
C GLY A 202 15.15 3.35 33.05
N GLY A 203 15.99 3.42 32.01
CA GLY A 203 17.45 3.43 32.16
C GLY A 203 17.93 4.74 32.81
N SER A 204 19.21 5.06 32.65
CA SER A 204 19.86 6.23 33.26
C SER A 204 19.40 7.57 32.68
N GLY A 205 19.12 7.61 31.37
CA GLY A 205 18.91 8.85 30.62
C GLY A 205 20.19 9.65 30.35
N ASP A 206 21.37 9.05 30.54
CA ASP A 206 22.65 9.64 30.13
C ASP A 206 23.00 9.13 28.72
N PRO A 207 23.16 10.00 27.70
CA PRO A 207 23.58 9.58 26.36
C PRO A 207 24.89 8.79 26.35
N ALA A 208 25.81 9.05 27.29
CA ALA A 208 27.07 8.32 27.38
C ALA A 208 26.92 6.84 27.79
N ASP A 209 25.77 6.45 28.37
CA ASP A 209 25.42 5.04 28.61
C ASP A 209 24.82 4.36 27.36
N PHE A 210 24.39 5.13 26.35
CA PHE A 210 23.98 4.63 25.04
C PHE A 210 25.21 4.54 24.11
N ASP A 211 26.01 5.61 24.03
CA ASP A 211 27.21 5.70 23.18
C ASP A 211 28.32 4.68 23.51
N CYS A 212 28.23 4.01 24.68
CA CYS A 212 29.21 3.01 25.13
C CYS A 212 28.86 1.56 24.75
N ASP A 213 27.64 1.30 24.25
CA ASP A 213 27.13 -0.06 24.01
C ASP A 213 27.14 -0.38 22.51
N ASP A 214 28.23 -0.99 22.03
CA ASP A 214 28.40 -1.40 20.63
C ASP A 214 27.68 -2.74 20.30
N GLY A 215 26.75 -3.18 21.16
CA GLY A 215 26.05 -4.46 21.09
C GLY A 215 26.90 -5.68 21.45
N LEU A 216 28.24 -5.57 21.44
CA LEU A 216 29.18 -6.69 21.56
C LEU A 216 30.04 -6.64 22.84
N ASP A 217 30.47 -5.47 23.30
CA ASP A 217 31.21 -5.26 24.55
C ASP A 217 30.67 -4.08 25.39
N ARG A 218 29.96 -4.40 26.47
CA ARG A 218 29.46 -3.44 27.46
C ARG A 218 30.45 -3.10 28.57
N SER A 219 31.74 -3.45 28.44
CA SER A 219 32.72 -3.29 29.52
C SER A 219 33.02 -1.83 29.90
N GLY A 220 32.67 -0.87 29.04
CA GLY A 220 32.77 0.57 29.31
C GLY A 220 31.55 1.22 30.00
N CYS A 221 30.37 0.60 29.95
CA CYS A 221 29.09 1.21 30.35
C CYS A 221 28.85 1.26 31.87
N ALA A 222 27.97 2.15 32.35
CA ALA A 222 27.71 2.28 33.79
C ALA A 222 27.02 1.03 34.37
N ALA A 223 27.59 0.56 35.50
CA ALA A 223 27.12 -0.64 36.18
C ALA A 223 25.72 -0.48 36.79
N GLY A 224 24.70 -0.86 36.03
CA GLY A 224 23.30 -0.89 36.46
C GLY A 224 22.26 -0.61 35.37
N ALA A 225 22.67 -0.17 34.18
CA ALA A 225 21.76 0.19 33.08
C ALA A 225 21.64 -0.88 31.96
N THR A 226 22.53 -1.87 31.94
CA THR A 226 22.58 -2.97 30.94
C THR A 226 21.27 -3.77 30.84
N PHE A 227 20.89 -4.16 29.62
CA PHE A 227 19.76 -5.04 29.33
C PHE A 227 19.93 -6.47 29.94
N PRO A 228 18.83 -7.15 30.33
CA PRO A 228 17.45 -6.69 30.36
C PRO A 228 17.13 -5.81 31.58
N THR A 229 16.34 -4.76 31.35
CA THR A 229 15.97 -3.77 32.37
C THR A 229 14.65 -4.14 33.06
N SER A 230 14.19 -3.29 34.01
CA SER A 230 12.88 -3.46 34.64
C SER A 230 11.68 -3.26 33.69
N LYS A 231 11.92 -2.66 32.51
CA LYS A 231 10.92 -2.23 31.53
C LYS A 231 11.01 -3.00 30.23
N VAL A 232 12.20 -3.08 29.65
CA VAL A 232 12.55 -3.87 28.46
C VAL A 232 13.15 -5.17 28.99
N VAL A 233 12.31 -6.19 29.15
CA VAL A 233 12.57 -7.31 30.10
C VAL A 233 13.07 -8.60 29.44
N GLU A 234 13.07 -8.64 28.12
CA GLU A 234 13.43 -9.76 27.25
C GLU A 234 13.54 -9.22 25.82
N GLY A 235 14.25 -9.90 24.94
CA GLY A 235 14.46 -9.41 23.58
C GLY A 235 15.59 -10.12 22.83
N TRP A 236 15.82 -9.70 21.59
CA TRP A 236 16.84 -10.27 20.72
C TRP A 236 17.08 -9.37 19.49
N ASP A 237 18.32 -9.32 18.98
CA ASP A 237 18.59 -8.86 17.62
C ASP A 237 18.65 -10.07 16.68
N LEU A 238 17.77 -10.06 15.67
CA LEU A 238 17.67 -11.13 14.70
C LEU A 238 18.58 -10.92 13.48
N VAL A 239 19.28 -9.79 13.37
CA VAL A 239 19.89 -9.31 12.12
C VAL A 239 21.23 -8.58 12.24
N GLY A 240 21.48 -7.75 13.25
CA GLY A 240 22.67 -6.90 13.34
C GLY A 240 22.67 -5.69 12.39
N ASP A 241 23.56 -4.74 12.64
CA ASP A 241 23.52 -3.37 12.10
C ASP A 241 23.47 -3.24 10.59
N CYS A 242 24.17 -4.12 9.87
CA CYS A 242 24.35 -4.03 8.42
C CYS A 242 23.44 -4.93 7.61
N TYR A 243 22.39 -5.47 8.21
CA TYR A 243 21.41 -6.27 7.48
C TYR A 243 20.52 -5.40 6.59
N ASN A 244 20.61 -5.62 5.28
CA ASN A 244 19.63 -5.14 4.31
C ASN A 244 19.41 -6.24 3.25
N PRO A 245 18.22 -6.88 3.20
CA PRO A 245 17.90 -7.87 2.19
C PRO A 245 17.58 -7.19 0.84
N SER A 246 18.63 -6.74 0.14
CA SER A 246 18.54 -6.26 -1.24
C SER A 246 18.18 -7.41 -2.19
N GLU A 247 17.30 -7.16 -3.16
CA GLU A 247 17.08 -8.07 -4.29
C GLU A 247 18.19 -7.99 -5.35
N ASP A 248 19.07 -6.98 -5.26
CA ASP A 248 20.25 -6.88 -6.10
C ASP A 248 21.55 -7.06 -5.29
N PRO A 249 22.26 -8.20 -5.44
CA PRO A 249 23.55 -8.43 -4.81
C PRO A 249 24.70 -7.67 -5.49
N THR A 250 24.41 -6.83 -6.48
CA THR A 250 25.36 -5.91 -7.13
C THR A 250 25.09 -4.44 -6.82
N ASP A 251 23.98 -4.08 -6.15
CA ASP A 251 23.78 -2.72 -5.61
C ASP A 251 24.80 -2.49 -4.48
N PRO A 252 25.80 -1.61 -4.68
CA PRO A 252 26.74 -1.26 -3.65
C PRO A 252 26.14 -0.10 -2.87
N SER A 253 25.02 -0.36 -2.16
CA SER A 253 24.45 0.57 -1.18
C SER A 253 25.61 1.09 -0.32
N PRO A 254 25.93 2.40 -0.38
CA PRO A 254 27.27 2.88 -0.05
C PRO A 254 27.57 2.65 1.43
N PRO A 255 28.83 2.34 1.80
CA PRO A 255 29.21 2.16 3.19
C PRO A 255 28.82 3.38 4.04
N THR A 256 27.94 3.16 5.02
CA THR A 256 27.56 4.18 6.00
C THR A 256 28.59 4.24 7.14
N THR A 257 28.44 5.19 8.06
CA THR A 257 29.26 5.27 9.28
C THR A 257 29.20 3.96 10.08
N ASP A 258 28.00 3.38 10.17
CA ASP A 258 27.69 2.19 10.96
C ASP A 258 28.02 0.91 10.17
N CYS A 259 28.00 0.99 8.83
CA CYS A 259 28.32 -0.11 7.92
C CYS A 259 29.51 0.21 6.99
N PRO A 260 30.72 0.41 7.53
CA PRO A 260 31.92 0.75 6.76
C PRO A 260 32.39 -0.42 5.86
N ALA A 261 31.86 -1.62 6.04
CA ALA A 261 32.08 -2.78 5.17
C ALA A 261 31.01 -2.95 4.07
N GLY A 262 29.98 -2.10 4.05
CA GLY A 262 28.77 -2.26 3.23
C GLY A 262 27.70 -3.15 3.89
N PHE A 263 26.52 -3.17 3.27
CA PHE A 263 25.36 -3.96 3.73
C PHE A 263 25.48 -5.45 3.39
N THR A 264 24.67 -6.29 4.05
CA THR A 264 24.63 -7.74 3.82
C THR A 264 23.22 -8.34 3.81
N ASP A 265 23.01 -9.38 3.00
CA ASP A 265 21.80 -10.21 2.97
C ASP A 265 21.79 -11.30 4.06
N ILE A 266 22.83 -11.35 4.90
CA ILE A 266 23.04 -12.37 5.93
C ILE A 266 22.71 -11.79 7.31
N PRO A 267 21.65 -12.25 7.99
CA PRO A 267 21.41 -11.88 9.38
C PRO A 267 22.57 -12.34 10.27
N ASN A 268 23.01 -11.47 11.18
CA ASN A 268 23.98 -11.73 12.23
C ASN A 268 23.31 -11.56 13.62
N PRO A 269 22.62 -12.58 14.15
CA PRO A 269 21.77 -12.43 15.33
C PRO A 269 22.56 -12.48 16.65
N ASP A 270 22.21 -11.62 17.59
CA ASP A 270 22.77 -11.61 18.95
C ASP A 270 21.71 -11.22 20.01
N SER A 271 22.15 -11.09 21.27
CA SER A 271 21.27 -10.92 22.42
C SER A 271 20.84 -9.48 22.73
N ASP A 272 21.35 -8.46 22.03
CA ASP A 272 21.06 -7.06 22.33
C ASP A 272 20.05 -6.40 21.37
N PRO A 273 18.80 -6.18 21.78
CA PRO A 273 17.81 -5.49 20.94
C PRO A 273 17.94 -3.95 21.01
N LEU A 274 19.15 -3.40 21.18
CA LEU A 274 19.38 -1.95 21.19
C LEU A 274 18.95 -1.33 19.85
N ASP A 275 18.50 -0.07 19.88
CA ASP A 275 18.05 0.65 18.68
C ASP A 275 19.12 1.66 18.25
N CYS A 276 19.59 1.57 17.01
CA CYS A 276 20.44 2.60 16.39
C CYS A 276 19.70 3.46 15.35
N ASN A 277 18.45 3.11 14.98
CA ASN A 277 17.67 3.86 13.99
C ASN A 277 16.65 4.83 14.62
N GLY A 278 16.16 4.52 15.81
CA GLY A 278 15.24 5.34 16.61
C GLY A 278 13.75 5.11 16.37
N HIS A 279 13.37 4.53 15.24
CA HIS A 279 11.97 4.21 14.92
C HIS A 279 11.36 3.25 15.96
N GLY A 280 12.07 2.18 16.31
CA GLY A 280 11.61 1.19 17.31
C GLY A 280 11.47 1.76 18.72
N SER A 281 12.36 2.64 19.13
CA SER A 281 12.28 3.40 20.39
C SER A 281 11.08 4.35 20.40
N HIS A 282 10.79 5.02 19.27
CA HIS A 282 9.64 5.91 19.11
C HIS A 282 8.30 5.15 19.17
N VAL A 283 8.25 3.99 18.52
CA VAL A 283 7.15 3.01 18.55
C VAL A 283 6.92 2.47 19.96
N ALA A 284 7.98 1.99 20.63
CA ALA A 284 7.93 1.49 22.00
C ALA A 284 7.48 2.57 23.01
N GLY A 285 7.93 3.82 22.80
CA GLY A 285 7.54 4.99 23.57
C GLY A 285 6.04 5.26 23.46
N THR A 286 5.49 5.18 22.25
CA THR A 286 4.05 5.37 21.99
C THR A 286 3.21 4.25 22.61
N ALA A 287 3.67 3.01 22.54
CA ALA A 287 2.96 1.87 23.13
C ALA A 287 2.93 1.93 24.66
N ALA A 288 4.09 2.19 25.27
CA ALA A 288 4.32 1.87 26.68
C ALA A 288 5.31 2.81 27.42
N GLY A 289 5.79 3.91 26.84
CA GLY A 289 6.68 4.85 27.53
C GLY A 289 6.10 5.36 28.86
N PHE A 290 6.94 5.54 29.87
CA PHE A 290 6.51 6.06 31.19
C PHE A 290 6.09 7.53 31.15
N GLY A 291 6.57 8.28 30.16
CA GLY A 291 6.51 9.73 30.03
C GLY A 291 7.73 10.41 30.65
N VAL A 292 8.09 11.58 30.12
CA VAL A 292 9.17 12.45 30.62
C VAL A 292 8.61 13.86 30.79
N VAL A 293 8.74 14.43 31.98
CA VAL A 293 8.23 15.76 32.33
C VAL A 293 9.38 16.74 32.51
N ASP A 294 9.15 17.98 32.06
CA ASP A 294 9.87 19.12 32.60
C ASP A 294 9.33 19.41 34.02
N ASN A 295 10.22 19.79 34.94
CA ASN A 295 9.91 20.13 36.31
C ASN A 295 10.49 21.50 36.73
N GLY A 296 11.01 22.28 35.77
CA GLY A 296 11.74 23.53 36.02
C GLY A 296 13.16 23.34 36.57
N GLY A 297 13.67 22.11 36.54
CA GLY A 297 15.06 21.77 36.89
C GLY A 297 16.02 21.85 35.71
N PRO A 298 17.32 21.57 35.93
CA PRO A 298 18.34 21.61 34.86
C PRO A 298 18.27 20.42 33.88
N THR A 299 17.39 19.44 34.13
CA THR A 299 17.21 18.25 33.30
C THR A 299 15.78 17.73 33.50
N PRO A 300 15.06 17.30 32.45
CA PRO A 300 13.75 16.64 32.60
C PRO A 300 13.84 15.36 33.44
N VAL A 301 12.70 14.82 33.88
CA VAL A 301 12.65 13.59 34.68
C VAL A 301 11.59 12.61 34.19
N ARG A 302 11.87 11.30 34.31
CA ARG A 302 10.88 10.24 34.05
C ARG A 302 9.66 10.40 34.95
N TYR A 303 8.48 10.48 34.36
CA TYR A 303 7.21 10.52 35.06
C TYR A 303 6.87 9.15 35.68
N THR A 304 6.58 9.11 36.97
CA THR A 304 6.28 7.87 37.71
C THR A 304 4.78 7.62 37.96
N GLY A 305 3.92 8.52 37.45
CA GLY A 305 2.49 8.57 37.78
C GLY A 305 2.15 9.62 38.85
N PRO A 306 0.88 9.70 39.27
CA PRO A 306 -0.21 8.78 38.95
C PRO A 306 -0.75 8.95 37.52
N TYR A 307 -0.85 7.86 36.77
CA TYR A 307 -1.53 7.82 35.48
C TYR A 307 -3.04 7.87 35.70
N ASN A 308 -3.70 8.96 35.28
CA ASN A 308 -5.13 9.21 35.42
C ASN A 308 -5.57 10.35 34.46
N THR A 309 -6.83 10.80 34.52
CA THR A 309 -7.39 11.85 33.66
C THR A 309 -6.75 13.23 33.79
N THR A 310 -6.06 13.55 34.89
CA THR A 310 -5.37 14.84 35.04
C THR A 310 -3.90 14.78 34.64
N THR A 311 -3.33 13.60 34.36
CA THR A 311 -1.91 13.44 33.99
C THR A 311 -1.49 14.44 32.91
N LEU A 312 -2.12 14.41 31.73
CA LEU A 312 -1.79 15.29 30.58
C LEU A 312 -2.24 16.76 30.75
N SER A 313 -2.74 17.15 31.93
CA SER A 313 -3.22 18.52 32.20
C SER A 313 -2.72 19.08 33.54
N SER A 314 -1.75 18.42 34.16
CA SER A 314 -1.14 18.84 35.45
C SER A 314 0.37 18.62 35.50
N ASN A 315 0.99 18.30 34.36
CA ASN A 315 2.43 18.16 34.18
C ASN A 315 2.76 18.62 32.76
N ASP A 316 3.87 19.31 32.58
CA ASP A 316 4.38 19.72 31.28
C ASP A 316 5.32 18.63 30.77
N PHE A 317 4.89 17.92 29.71
CA PHE A 317 5.58 16.74 29.19
C PHE A 317 6.51 17.10 28.03
N VAL A 318 7.79 16.73 28.15
CA VAL A 318 8.72 16.61 27.02
C VAL A 318 8.31 15.40 26.16
N ILE A 319 7.91 14.29 26.81
CA ILE A 319 7.37 13.10 26.14
C ILE A 319 6.15 12.62 26.89
N GLY A 320 5.01 12.52 26.21
CA GLY A 320 3.79 11.98 26.81
C GLY A 320 3.96 10.52 27.25
N PRO A 321 3.29 10.04 28.31
CA PRO A 321 3.23 8.61 28.60
C PRO A 321 2.47 7.89 27.48
N GLY A 322 3.04 6.80 26.98
CA GLY A 322 2.39 5.95 25.98
C GLY A 322 1.11 5.29 26.53
N THR A 323 0.26 4.77 25.65
CA THR A 323 -1.11 4.37 26.01
C THR A 323 -1.18 3.33 27.13
N ALA A 324 -0.20 2.42 27.23
CA ALA A 324 -0.08 1.42 28.30
C ALA A 324 1.22 1.58 29.11
N PRO A 325 1.37 2.65 29.93
CA PRO A 325 2.67 3.10 30.44
C PRO A 325 3.29 2.16 31.49
N ARG A 326 2.54 1.19 32.02
CA ARG A 326 3.01 0.12 32.92
C ARG A 326 3.04 -1.28 32.29
N ALA A 327 2.82 -1.39 30.97
CA ALA A 327 3.18 -2.61 30.25
C ALA A 327 4.71 -2.80 30.28
N ARG A 328 5.15 -4.06 30.21
CA ARG A 328 6.55 -4.42 29.95
C ARG A 328 6.75 -4.61 28.44
N ILE A 329 7.95 -4.32 27.99
CA ILE A 329 8.38 -4.38 26.59
C ILE A 329 9.21 -5.64 26.39
N LEU A 330 8.96 -6.35 25.28
CA LEU A 330 9.88 -7.33 24.70
C LEU A 330 10.39 -6.71 23.40
N ALA A 331 11.70 -6.54 23.21
CA ALA A 331 12.24 -5.85 22.04
C ALA A 331 12.83 -6.86 21.05
N TYR A 332 12.33 -6.88 19.83
CA TYR A 332 12.85 -7.74 18.76
C TYR A 332 13.31 -6.86 17.60
N ARG A 333 14.62 -6.71 17.49
CA ARG A 333 15.23 -5.99 16.39
C ARG A 333 15.23 -6.88 15.15
N VAL A 334 14.64 -6.36 14.07
CA VAL A 334 14.50 -7.01 12.77
C VAL A 334 15.10 -6.21 11.62
N PHE A 335 15.44 -4.94 11.82
CA PHE A 335 16.16 -4.11 10.86
C PHE A 335 17.60 -3.87 11.33
N GLY A 336 18.53 -3.69 10.39
CA GLY A 336 19.79 -3.01 10.67
C GLY A 336 19.57 -1.53 11.06
N CYS A 337 20.66 -0.77 11.21
CA CYS A 337 20.56 0.68 11.44
C CYS A 337 19.95 1.39 10.22
N ASP A 338 20.12 0.80 9.04
CA ASP A 338 19.55 1.25 7.77
C ASP A 338 18.91 0.09 6.99
N GLY A 339 18.41 0.37 5.78
CA GLY A 339 17.88 -0.66 4.88
C GLY A 339 16.49 -1.19 5.28
N SER A 340 16.20 -2.42 4.88
CA SER A 340 14.89 -3.08 4.95
C SER A 340 14.93 -4.37 5.80
N THR A 341 13.83 -5.12 5.89
CA THR A 341 13.84 -6.44 6.55
C THR A 341 12.97 -7.50 5.87
N SER A 342 13.27 -8.77 6.16
CA SER A 342 12.49 -9.95 5.78
C SER A 342 12.45 -11.05 6.85
N VAL A 343 12.86 -10.75 8.10
CA VAL A 343 12.88 -11.69 9.25
C VAL A 343 11.64 -11.58 10.16
N VAL A 344 10.47 -11.24 9.61
CA VAL A 344 9.26 -10.99 10.44
C VAL A 344 8.73 -12.28 11.07
N ILE A 345 8.82 -13.41 10.37
CA ILE A 345 8.37 -14.72 10.89
C ILE A 345 9.29 -15.21 12.02
N GLU A 346 10.60 -14.99 11.92
CA GLU A 346 11.60 -15.22 12.96
C GLU A 346 11.18 -14.53 14.29
N ALA A 347 10.76 -13.27 14.20
CA ALA A 347 10.33 -12.47 15.35
C ALA A 347 8.97 -12.90 15.92
N LEU A 348 8.02 -13.32 15.06
CA LEU A 348 6.75 -13.90 15.50
C LEU A 348 6.94 -15.24 16.23
N ASP A 349 7.80 -16.13 15.72
CA ASP A 349 8.18 -17.37 16.39
C ASP A 349 8.76 -17.07 17.78
N ARG A 350 9.71 -16.12 17.89
CA ARG A 350 10.34 -15.73 19.16
C ARG A 350 9.35 -15.11 20.16
N ALA A 351 8.50 -14.18 19.72
CA ALA A 351 7.50 -13.53 20.57
C ALA A 351 6.49 -14.53 21.18
N ILE A 352 6.16 -15.62 20.48
CA ILE A 352 5.34 -16.73 21.01
C ILE A 352 6.11 -17.54 22.08
N GLN A 353 7.40 -17.78 21.87
CA GLN A 353 8.25 -18.56 22.79
C GLN A 353 8.44 -17.86 24.14
N ASP A 354 8.63 -16.54 24.10
CA ASP A 354 8.74 -15.65 25.26
C ASP A 354 7.37 -15.17 25.77
N ASP A 355 6.32 -15.88 25.31
CA ASP A 355 4.97 -15.91 25.86
C ASP A 355 4.20 -14.59 25.76
N ALA A 356 4.49 -13.70 24.80
CA ALA A 356 3.89 -12.37 24.66
C ALA A 356 2.35 -12.30 24.83
N ASP A 357 1.84 -11.15 25.25
CA ASP A 357 0.39 -10.89 25.39
C ASP A 357 -0.18 -10.04 24.25
N VAL A 358 0.63 -9.09 23.77
CA VAL A 358 0.37 -8.24 22.60
C VAL A 358 1.65 -8.20 21.76
N ILE A 359 1.51 -8.10 20.43
CA ILE A 359 2.61 -7.79 19.50
C ILE A 359 2.21 -6.52 18.73
N ASN A 360 3.16 -5.60 18.60
CA ASN A 360 3.10 -4.50 17.66
C ASN A 360 4.11 -4.74 16.53
N MET A 361 3.64 -4.63 15.28
CA MET A 361 4.47 -4.60 14.08
C MET A 361 4.25 -3.26 13.36
N SER A 362 5.24 -2.38 13.48
CA SER A 362 5.23 -1.02 12.93
C SER A 362 5.94 -0.92 11.57
N LEU A 363 5.96 -2.06 10.89
CA LEU A 363 6.55 -2.31 9.59
C LEU A 363 5.45 -2.70 8.61
N GLY A 364 5.70 -2.56 7.31
CA GLY A 364 4.71 -2.86 6.27
C GLY A 364 5.30 -3.15 4.90
N SER A 365 4.52 -3.83 4.07
CA SER A 365 4.83 -4.14 2.67
C SER A 365 3.53 -4.32 1.90
N VAL A 366 3.36 -3.58 0.79
CA VAL A 366 2.09 -3.25 0.09
C VAL A 366 1.27 -4.44 -0.44
N PHE A 367 -0.01 -4.23 -0.74
CA PHE A 367 -0.87 -5.24 -1.38
C PHE A 367 -0.98 -6.58 -0.61
N GLY A 368 -1.12 -6.52 0.71
CA GLY A 368 -1.17 -7.72 1.56
C GLY A 368 -2.47 -8.52 1.44
N ARG A 369 -2.35 -9.84 1.64
CA ARG A 369 -3.45 -10.82 1.52
C ARG A 369 -3.49 -11.77 2.72
N ASP A 370 -4.62 -12.44 2.97
CA ASP A 370 -4.77 -13.33 4.15
C ASP A 370 -4.05 -14.68 4.02
N ASP A 371 -3.67 -15.05 2.81
CA ASP A 371 -3.07 -16.31 2.37
C ASP A 371 -1.56 -16.23 2.08
N GLU A 372 -0.94 -15.06 2.34
CA GLU A 372 0.52 -14.96 2.43
C GLU A 372 1.05 -15.59 3.71
N LEU A 373 2.26 -16.15 3.65
CA LEU A 373 2.86 -16.88 4.77
C LEU A 373 3.07 -15.99 6.01
N ASP A 374 3.36 -14.70 5.84
CA ASP A 374 3.44 -13.72 6.94
C ASP A 374 2.07 -13.39 7.55
N SER A 375 1.01 -13.32 6.74
CA SER A 375 -0.36 -13.17 7.21
C SER A 375 -0.88 -14.45 7.88
N GLU A 376 -0.52 -15.63 7.38
CA GLU A 376 -0.79 -16.91 8.04
C GLU A 376 -0.06 -17.00 9.39
N ALA A 377 1.24 -16.68 9.44
CA ALA A 377 2.02 -16.62 10.67
C ALA A 377 1.40 -15.65 11.70
N THR A 378 0.90 -14.50 11.23
CA THR A 378 0.21 -13.49 12.05
C THR A 378 -1.16 -13.96 12.55
N ASN A 379 -1.94 -14.63 11.69
CA ASN A 379 -3.21 -15.27 12.04
C ASN A 379 -2.99 -16.39 13.07
N ASN A 380 -1.97 -17.21 12.89
CA ASN A 380 -1.56 -18.29 13.78
C ASN A 380 -1.09 -17.76 15.14
N THR A 381 -0.28 -16.69 15.16
CA THR A 381 0.12 -15.98 16.38
C THR A 381 -1.10 -15.48 17.16
N SER A 382 -2.13 -15.00 16.45
CA SER A 382 -3.40 -14.61 17.04
C SER A 382 -4.24 -15.81 17.56
N LEU A 383 -4.16 -16.98 16.93
CA LEU A 383 -4.75 -18.23 17.44
C LEU A 383 -4.04 -18.72 18.72
N ALA A 384 -2.72 -18.54 18.82
CA ALA A 384 -1.91 -18.88 19.99
C ALA A 384 -2.24 -18.06 21.25
N GLY A 385 -3.10 -17.04 21.13
CA GLY A 385 -3.55 -16.22 22.26
C GLY A 385 -2.67 -15.00 22.53
N VAL A 386 -2.14 -14.38 21.47
CA VAL A 386 -1.39 -13.11 21.49
C VAL A 386 -2.17 -12.10 20.63
N SER A 387 -2.38 -10.87 21.09
CA SER A 387 -3.07 -9.85 20.27
C SER A 387 -2.09 -9.16 19.33
N VAL A 388 -2.22 -9.36 18.02
CA VAL A 388 -1.35 -8.70 17.03
C VAL A 388 -1.99 -7.41 16.51
N VAL A 389 -1.22 -6.33 16.49
CA VAL A 389 -1.55 -5.02 15.94
C VAL A 389 -0.48 -4.62 14.93
N ALA A 390 -0.88 -4.10 13.77
CA ALA A 390 0.04 -3.73 12.70
C ALA A 390 -0.39 -2.47 11.93
N SER A 391 0.59 -1.71 11.44
CA SER A 391 0.41 -0.53 10.58
C SER A 391 -0.18 -0.90 9.22
N ALA A 392 -1.18 -0.16 8.74
CA ALA A 392 -1.82 -0.42 7.45
C ALA A 392 -0.89 -0.21 6.24
N GLY A 393 0.15 0.62 6.38
CA GLY A 393 1.05 1.04 5.30
C GLY A 393 0.95 2.53 4.99
N ASN A 394 1.92 3.05 4.22
CA ASN A 394 2.07 4.48 3.95
C ASN A 394 2.03 4.82 2.44
N SER A 395 1.40 3.98 1.63
CA SER A 395 1.36 4.10 0.16
C SER A 395 0.10 4.79 -0.40
N GLY A 396 -0.70 5.43 0.45
CA GLY A 396 -1.79 6.32 0.04
C GLY A 396 -3.15 5.65 -0.22
N PRO A 397 -4.13 6.44 -0.72
CA PRO A 397 -5.56 6.07 -0.73
C PRO A 397 -5.99 5.17 -1.90
N SER A 398 -5.01 4.68 -2.68
CA SER A 398 -5.22 3.78 -3.81
C SER A 398 -5.85 2.46 -3.36
N ALA A 399 -6.68 1.87 -4.22
CA ALA A 399 -7.38 0.65 -3.85
C ALA A 399 -6.40 -0.53 -3.69
N TYR A 400 -6.66 -1.35 -2.67
CA TYR A 400 -5.97 -2.62 -2.40
C TYR A 400 -4.51 -2.55 -1.94
N ILE A 401 -4.05 -1.38 -1.48
CA ILE A 401 -2.64 -1.16 -1.10
C ILE A 401 -2.34 -1.29 0.40
N THR A 402 -3.31 -1.72 1.21
CA THR A 402 -3.07 -2.12 2.61
C THR A 402 -2.08 -3.27 2.67
N GLY A 403 -1.01 -3.13 3.46
CA GLY A 403 0.10 -4.06 3.47
C GLY A 403 -0.05 -5.27 4.39
N ASP A 404 0.81 -6.26 4.17
CA ASP A 404 1.17 -7.24 5.19
C ASP A 404 2.09 -6.61 6.25
N PRO A 405 2.13 -7.15 7.48
CA PRO A 405 1.30 -8.24 8.02
C PRO A 405 -0.10 -7.77 8.46
N ALA A 406 -0.46 -6.51 8.23
CA ALA A 406 -1.72 -5.92 8.67
C ALA A 406 -2.94 -6.49 7.92
N ALA A 407 -2.77 -7.02 6.71
CA ALA A 407 -3.81 -7.71 5.95
C ALA A 407 -4.41 -8.93 6.70
N ALA A 408 -3.68 -9.58 7.60
CA ALA A 408 -4.15 -10.77 8.33
C ALA A 408 -5.51 -10.56 9.02
N THR A 409 -6.47 -11.47 8.79
CA THR A 409 -7.85 -11.45 9.29
C THR A 409 -7.92 -11.20 10.80
N ARG A 410 -7.00 -11.80 11.57
CA ARG A 410 -6.98 -11.73 13.04
C ARG A 410 -6.14 -10.58 13.60
N ALA A 411 -5.24 -9.99 12.81
CA ALA A 411 -4.54 -8.77 13.20
C ALA A 411 -5.49 -7.57 13.26
N ILE A 412 -5.13 -6.59 14.09
CA ILE A 412 -5.74 -5.27 14.09
C ILE A 412 -4.91 -4.37 13.18
N SER A 413 -5.41 -4.10 11.97
CA SER A 413 -4.80 -3.20 11.00
C SER A 413 -5.16 -1.75 11.33
N VAL A 414 -4.16 -0.87 11.39
CA VAL A 414 -4.36 0.51 11.87
C VAL A 414 -3.93 1.55 10.85
N ALA A 415 -4.88 2.41 10.46
CA ALA A 415 -4.65 3.61 9.65
C ALA A 415 -4.37 4.85 10.49
N ALA A 416 -3.90 5.91 9.82
CA ALA A 416 -3.56 7.21 10.39
C ALA A 416 -4.66 8.26 10.18
N ILE A 417 -5.08 8.94 11.26
CA ILE A 417 -5.88 10.17 11.24
C ILE A 417 -5.07 11.35 11.80
N ASP A 418 -5.20 12.55 11.25
CA ASP A 418 -4.55 13.74 11.81
C ASP A 418 -5.23 14.19 13.12
N ALA A 419 -4.46 14.30 14.19
CA ALA A 419 -4.90 14.68 15.54
C ALA A 419 -4.58 16.13 15.93
N VAL A 420 -3.85 16.89 15.11
CA VAL A 420 -3.36 18.24 15.47
C VAL A 420 -4.35 19.30 14.99
N PRO A 421 -5.11 19.99 15.86
CA PRO A 421 -6.15 20.93 15.41
C PRO A 421 -5.59 22.26 14.88
N THR A 422 -4.40 22.65 15.35
CA THR A 422 -3.77 23.94 15.07
C THR A 422 -2.26 23.81 15.13
N PHE A 423 -1.55 24.51 14.25
CA PHE A 423 -0.09 24.62 14.29
C PHE A 423 0.36 25.94 14.94
N PRO A 424 1.55 25.99 15.57
CA PRO A 424 2.22 27.24 15.93
C PRO A 424 2.65 28.01 14.67
N THR A 425 2.75 29.34 14.77
CA THR A 425 2.87 30.21 13.60
C THR A 425 3.79 31.39 13.84
N ALA A 426 4.35 31.88 12.74
CA ALA A 426 5.06 33.14 12.69
C ALA A 426 4.37 34.08 11.68
N ILE A 427 4.54 35.38 11.89
CA ILE A 427 4.34 36.39 10.85
C ILE A 427 5.72 36.86 10.41
N VAL A 428 5.93 36.87 9.09
CA VAL A 428 7.02 37.55 8.42
C VAL A 428 6.53 38.95 8.07
N ASP A 429 6.97 39.93 8.85
CA ASP A 429 6.68 41.35 8.71
C ASP A 429 7.68 41.95 7.71
N PHE A 430 7.21 42.44 6.57
CA PHE A 430 8.03 42.91 5.44
C PHE A 430 8.08 44.45 5.38
N LEU A 431 9.11 45.01 4.75
CA LEU A 431 9.30 46.47 4.66
C LEU A 431 8.44 47.14 3.57
N THR A 432 8.15 46.43 2.48
CA THR A 432 7.44 46.95 1.28
C THR A 432 6.22 46.11 0.90
N GLN A 433 6.24 44.81 1.17
CA GLN A 433 5.14 43.87 0.94
C GLN A 433 4.21 43.78 2.15
N ALA A 434 3.02 43.20 1.95
CA ALA A 434 2.13 42.84 3.06
C ALA A 434 2.58 41.53 3.73
N ASP A 435 2.45 41.47 5.07
CA ASP A 435 2.77 40.33 5.94
C ASP A 435 2.55 38.95 5.28
N GLU A 436 3.47 38.00 5.46
CA GLU A 436 3.21 36.59 5.17
C GLU A 436 3.02 35.77 6.46
N GLN A 437 1.99 34.91 6.46
CA GLN A 437 1.71 34.02 7.57
C GLN A 437 2.38 32.66 7.34
N ALA A 438 3.43 32.40 8.11
CA ALA A 438 4.20 31.17 8.11
C ALA A 438 3.71 30.18 9.19
N ILE A 439 3.90 28.89 8.93
CA ILE A 439 3.95 27.90 10.01
C ILE A 439 5.29 28.04 10.74
N ASN A 440 5.30 27.97 12.07
CA ASN A 440 6.53 27.82 12.82
C ASN A 440 6.83 26.31 12.86
N ALA A 441 7.64 25.84 11.91
CA ALA A 441 7.75 24.43 11.58
C ALA A 441 8.45 23.62 12.68
N ASN A 442 9.44 24.21 13.37
CA ASN A 442 10.07 23.59 14.55
C ASN A 442 9.50 24.06 15.91
N GLY A 443 8.71 25.13 15.93
CA GLY A 443 8.21 25.73 17.17
C GLY A 443 9.26 26.57 17.92
N GLY A 444 10.36 26.95 17.26
CA GLY A 444 11.44 27.76 17.85
C GLY A 444 10.95 29.14 18.32
N ASP A 445 11.61 29.70 19.33
CA ASP A 445 11.14 30.91 19.99
C ASP A 445 11.34 32.17 19.14
N LEU A 446 10.33 33.05 19.16
CA LEU A 446 10.27 34.34 18.48
C LEU A 446 10.05 35.47 19.51
N THR A 447 10.67 35.31 20.69
CA THR A 447 10.52 36.17 21.87
C THR A 447 11.91 36.52 22.45
N PRO A 448 12.48 37.71 22.15
CA PRO A 448 11.93 38.80 21.34
C PRO A 448 11.82 38.44 19.85
N ALA A 449 11.04 39.23 19.11
CA ALA A 449 10.95 39.12 17.66
C ALA A 449 12.33 39.32 17.01
N ILE A 450 12.61 38.52 15.98
CA ILE A 450 13.89 38.52 15.27
C ILE A 450 13.78 39.46 14.07
N THR A 451 14.50 40.58 14.08
CA THR A 451 14.63 41.48 12.92
C THR A 451 16.01 41.31 12.30
N SER A 452 16.07 40.87 11.05
CA SER A 452 17.32 40.81 10.28
C SER A 452 17.06 40.82 8.77
N GLU A 453 18.13 40.90 8.00
CA GLU A 453 18.13 40.98 6.55
C GLU A 453 17.83 39.60 5.93
N LEU A 454 16.94 39.58 4.94
CA LEU A 454 16.62 38.38 4.16
C LEU A 454 17.71 38.12 3.12
N ASN A 455 18.09 36.87 2.96
CA ASN A 455 18.90 36.38 1.84
C ASN A 455 18.14 35.22 1.18
N VAL A 456 17.64 35.44 -0.04
CA VAL A 456 16.85 34.50 -0.82
C VAL A 456 17.77 33.70 -1.74
N PHE A 457 17.90 32.41 -1.46
CA PHE A 457 18.89 31.59 -2.17
C PHE A 457 18.44 31.35 -3.62
N GLU A 458 19.30 31.72 -4.56
CA GLU A 458 19.16 31.49 -5.98
C GLU A 458 19.88 30.22 -6.44
N ASP A 459 19.59 29.85 -7.69
CA ASP A 459 20.24 28.75 -8.39
C ASP A 459 21.63 29.17 -8.90
N ASN A 460 22.54 28.21 -9.01
CA ASN A 460 23.85 28.40 -9.62
C ASN A 460 23.82 27.80 -11.04
N PRO A 461 23.61 28.60 -12.11
CA PRO A 461 23.48 28.09 -13.47
C PRO A 461 24.78 27.51 -14.06
N ALA A 462 25.88 27.47 -13.28
CA ALA A 462 27.13 26.81 -13.66
C ALA A 462 27.31 25.40 -13.03
N THR A 463 26.47 25.00 -12.09
CA THR A 463 26.36 23.63 -11.57
C THR A 463 25.13 22.94 -12.14
N PRO A 464 25.14 21.61 -12.30
CA PRO A 464 23.90 20.86 -12.54
C PRO A 464 23.03 20.93 -11.29
N GLY A 465 21.82 21.48 -11.41
CA GLY A 465 20.79 21.35 -10.38
C GLY A 465 20.33 19.89 -10.22
N ASP A 466 19.50 19.61 -9.21
CA ASP A 466 19.04 18.24 -8.94
C ASP A 466 18.34 17.64 -10.17
N PRO A 467 18.84 16.52 -10.74
CA PRO A 467 18.21 15.84 -11.86
C PRO A 467 16.77 15.39 -11.63
N GLY A 468 16.26 15.42 -10.38
CA GLY A 468 14.87 15.09 -10.03
C GLY A 468 13.92 16.22 -9.77
N THR A 469 14.37 17.48 -9.76
CA THR A 469 13.46 18.62 -9.55
C THR A 469 13.72 19.78 -10.50
N GLY A 470 14.86 19.81 -11.21
CA GLY A 470 15.25 20.97 -12.01
C GLY A 470 15.57 22.20 -11.15
N VAL A 471 15.91 21.96 -9.88
CA VAL A 471 16.18 22.98 -8.85
C VAL A 471 17.62 22.81 -8.38
N GLY A 472 18.43 23.86 -8.51
CA GLY A 472 19.78 23.96 -7.97
C GLY A 472 19.88 23.56 -6.50
N PHE A 473 20.95 22.83 -6.16
CA PHE A 473 21.22 22.45 -4.77
C PHE A 473 21.44 23.69 -3.88
N GLU A 474 21.95 24.76 -4.46
CA GLU A 474 22.17 26.06 -3.84
C GLU A 474 20.86 26.72 -3.37
N GLN A 475 19.82 26.81 -4.20
CA GLN A 475 18.51 27.36 -3.78
C GLN A 475 17.75 26.48 -2.77
N LEU A 476 18.26 25.29 -2.45
CA LEU A 476 17.73 24.42 -1.40
C LEU A 476 18.39 24.62 -0.03
N GLY A 477 19.58 25.23 0.07
CA GLY A 477 20.26 25.41 1.37
C GLY A 477 20.58 24.10 2.10
N CYS A 478 20.95 23.04 1.37
CA CYS A 478 21.16 21.70 1.93
C CYS A 478 22.52 21.51 2.62
N ASP A 479 23.49 22.40 2.36
CA ASP A 479 24.88 22.33 2.81
C ASP A 479 25.56 23.71 2.77
N ASN A 480 26.79 23.79 3.27
CA ASN A 480 27.53 25.05 3.40
C ASN A 480 27.95 25.68 2.05
N THR A 481 27.94 24.93 0.94
CA THR A 481 28.26 25.52 -0.38
C THR A 481 27.11 26.37 -0.89
N ALA A 482 25.86 26.02 -0.57
CA ALA A 482 24.68 26.83 -0.85
C ALA A 482 24.75 28.21 -0.17
N TYR A 483 25.15 28.22 1.11
CA TYR A 483 25.35 29.44 1.90
C TYR A 483 26.52 30.28 1.36
N THR A 484 27.61 29.61 0.96
CA THR A 484 28.79 30.27 0.36
C THR A 484 28.48 30.89 -1.00
N PHE A 485 27.72 30.20 -1.86
CA PHE A 485 27.34 30.68 -3.19
C PHE A 485 26.44 31.90 -3.12
N ASN A 486 25.40 31.86 -2.28
CA ASN A 486 24.45 32.96 -2.08
C ASN A 486 25.00 34.12 -1.23
N GLY A 487 26.31 34.16 -0.98
CA GLY A 487 26.98 35.24 -0.25
C GLY A 487 26.47 35.46 1.16
N PHE A 488 25.96 34.41 1.82
CA PHE A 488 25.27 34.51 3.10
C PHE A 488 26.18 35.07 4.21
N VAL A 489 25.62 35.96 5.03
CA VAL A 489 26.30 36.61 6.14
C VAL A 489 25.67 36.14 7.46
N ALA A 490 26.51 35.68 8.39
CA ALA A 490 26.12 35.32 9.75
C ALA A 490 25.17 36.36 10.37
N GLY A 491 24.03 35.89 10.88
CA GLY A 491 22.94 36.72 11.40
C GLY A 491 21.84 37.09 10.40
N GLN A 492 21.99 36.86 9.08
CA GLN A 492 20.90 36.97 8.11
C GLN A 492 19.80 35.91 8.36
N ILE A 493 18.65 36.08 7.71
CA ILE A 493 17.58 35.08 7.62
C ILE A 493 17.68 34.40 6.26
N ALA A 494 17.98 33.10 6.24
CA ALA A 494 18.10 32.32 5.01
C ALA A 494 16.70 31.95 4.48
N VAL A 495 16.38 32.31 3.24
CA VAL A 495 15.12 31.93 2.58
C VAL A 495 15.42 30.93 1.47
N VAL A 496 14.98 29.69 1.67
CA VAL A 496 15.36 28.52 0.86
C VAL A 496 14.12 27.84 0.29
N ARG A 497 14.26 27.07 -0.79
CA ARG A 497 13.16 26.25 -1.32
C ARG A 497 13.11 24.86 -0.68
N ARG A 498 11.91 24.29 -0.63
CA ARG A 498 11.71 22.84 -0.44
C ARG A 498 12.18 22.12 -1.72
N GLY A 499 12.82 20.97 -1.53
CA GLY A 499 13.30 20.07 -2.58
C GLY A 499 13.68 18.73 -1.97
N VAL A 500 14.69 18.06 -2.53
CA VAL A 500 15.03 16.66 -2.18
C VAL A 500 15.71 16.46 -0.82
N CYS A 501 16.50 17.41 -0.31
CA CYS A 501 17.15 17.26 1.00
C CYS A 501 16.16 17.44 2.18
N ALA A 502 16.48 16.81 3.31
CA ALA A 502 15.60 16.74 4.47
C ALA A 502 15.22 18.15 4.98
N ARG A 503 13.96 18.33 5.39
CA ARG A 503 13.47 19.66 5.80
C ARG A 503 14.15 20.13 7.10
N VAL A 504 14.45 19.21 8.01
CA VAL A 504 15.21 19.46 9.23
C VAL A 504 16.70 19.82 8.97
N GLN A 505 17.31 19.23 7.95
CA GLN A 505 18.70 19.52 7.55
C GLN A 505 18.91 20.98 7.18
N LYS A 506 17.92 21.62 6.52
CA LYS A 506 17.95 23.05 6.18
C LYS A 506 18.05 23.94 7.44
N ALA A 507 17.39 23.53 8.53
CA ALA A 507 17.42 24.25 9.80
C ALA A 507 18.76 24.05 10.54
N GLN A 508 19.31 22.84 10.50
CA GLN A 508 20.63 22.52 11.05
C GLN A 508 21.74 23.28 10.33
N VAL A 509 21.83 23.16 9.00
CA VAL A 509 22.83 23.87 8.19
C VAL A 509 22.70 25.39 8.33
N GLY A 510 21.48 25.91 8.43
CA GLY A 510 21.28 27.33 8.75
C GLY A 510 21.92 27.74 10.08
N GLN A 511 21.74 26.96 11.13
CA GLN A 511 22.39 27.21 12.42
C GLN A 511 23.92 27.06 12.33
N ASP A 512 24.42 26.07 11.60
CA ASP A 512 25.86 25.83 11.41
C ASP A 512 26.55 26.96 10.60
N ASN A 513 25.78 27.83 9.97
CA ASN A 513 26.23 29.06 9.27
C ASN A 513 25.75 30.34 10.00
N ASP A 514 25.45 30.27 11.31
CA ASP A 514 25.03 31.39 12.17
C ASP A 514 23.77 32.15 11.68
N ALA A 515 22.84 31.50 10.96
CA ALA A 515 21.59 32.14 10.52
C ALA A 515 20.68 32.49 11.71
N ALA A 516 20.06 33.68 11.70
CA ALA A 516 19.12 34.09 12.75
C ALA A 516 17.80 33.30 12.70
N ALA A 517 17.40 32.84 11.51
CA ALA A 517 16.30 31.90 11.26
C ALA A 517 16.43 31.35 9.82
N VAL A 518 15.68 30.27 9.53
CA VAL A 518 15.55 29.72 8.17
C VAL A 518 14.07 29.69 7.78
N ILE A 519 13.75 30.19 6.58
CA ILE A 519 12.39 30.19 6.01
C ILE A 519 12.37 29.30 4.78
N MET A 520 11.60 28.21 4.82
CA MET A 520 11.42 27.31 3.69
C MET A 520 10.14 27.65 2.90
N ILE A 521 10.31 28.02 1.63
CA ILE A 521 9.25 28.13 0.65
C ILE A 521 8.84 26.72 0.18
N ASN A 522 7.59 26.35 0.41
CA ASN A 522 7.04 25.05 0.00
C ASN A 522 6.94 24.92 -1.53
N THR A 523 6.94 23.68 -2.03
CA THR A 523 6.62 23.36 -3.43
C THR A 523 5.13 23.55 -3.72
N ASP A 524 4.29 23.17 -2.75
CA ASP A 524 2.83 23.17 -2.89
C ASP A 524 2.22 24.52 -2.46
N PRO A 525 1.01 24.87 -2.95
CA PRO A 525 0.26 26.05 -2.48
C PRO A 525 -0.27 25.89 -1.03
N GLY A 526 -0.16 24.69 -0.44
CA GLY A 526 -0.36 24.46 0.99
C GLY A 526 0.81 24.94 1.84
N LEU A 527 0.61 24.99 3.16
CA LEU A 527 1.74 25.10 4.10
C LEU A 527 2.55 23.80 4.09
N PRO A 528 3.87 23.84 4.35
CA PRO A 528 4.64 22.63 4.61
C PRO A 528 4.24 21.99 5.96
N PRO A 529 4.60 20.73 6.21
CA PRO A 529 4.31 20.06 7.47
C PRO A 529 4.91 20.74 8.71
N PHE A 530 4.36 20.41 9.88
CA PHE A 530 4.95 20.72 11.18
C PHE A 530 5.95 19.61 11.55
N GLU A 531 7.23 19.98 11.71
CA GLU A 531 8.28 19.04 12.14
C GLU A 531 8.28 18.89 13.68
N GLY A 532 7.91 19.94 14.43
CA GLY A 532 8.13 19.98 15.87
C GLY A 532 9.59 20.24 16.25
N PRO A 533 9.95 20.23 17.55
CA PRO A 533 11.31 20.52 18.00
C PRO A 533 12.34 19.65 17.28
N ILE A 534 13.32 20.30 16.66
CA ILE A 534 14.41 19.65 15.94
C ILE A 534 15.61 19.56 16.91
N GLU A 535 16.19 18.37 17.05
CA GLU A 535 17.39 18.17 17.87
C GLU A 535 18.56 19.03 17.37
N GLY A 536 19.40 19.52 18.29
CA GLY A 536 20.53 20.40 17.98
C GLY A 536 20.17 21.83 17.56
N VAL A 537 18.99 22.06 16.97
CA VAL A 537 18.58 23.34 16.38
C VAL A 537 17.82 24.21 17.37
N THR A 538 18.41 25.36 17.68
CA THR A 538 17.86 26.40 18.57
C THR A 538 17.20 27.56 17.81
N ILE A 539 17.54 27.77 16.54
CA ILE A 539 17.01 28.86 15.71
C ILE A 539 15.61 28.53 15.17
N PRO A 540 14.75 29.52 14.90
CA PRO A 540 13.44 29.27 14.30
C PRO A 540 13.52 28.76 12.86
N PHE A 541 12.80 27.66 12.59
CA PHE A 541 12.57 27.14 11.25
C PHE A 541 11.11 27.39 10.86
N LEU A 542 10.91 28.20 9.83
CA LEU A 542 9.60 28.67 9.39
C LEU A 542 9.25 28.10 8.00
N GLY A 543 7.95 27.95 7.73
CA GLY A 543 7.45 27.43 6.46
C GLY A 543 6.37 28.31 5.82
N VAL A 544 6.48 28.58 4.52
CA VAL A 544 5.51 29.38 3.76
C VAL A 544 5.03 28.63 2.50
N ARG A 545 3.89 29.05 1.95
CA ARG A 545 3.27 28.47 0.75
C ARG A 545 4.11 28.79 -0.50
N SER A 546 4.05 27.98 -1.55
CA SER A 546 4.70 28.29 -2.83
C SER A 546 4.29 29.65 -3.41
N THR A 547 3.03 30.04 -3.20
CA THR A 547 2.46 31.34 -3.59
C THR A 547 3.10 32.55 -2.92
N ALA A 548 3.88 32.37 -1.84
CA ALA A 548 4.58 33.45 -1.17
C ALA A 548 5.92 33.81 -1.85
N ALA A 549 6.48 32.94 -2.70
CA ALA A 549 7.80 33.13 -3.30
C ALA A 549 8.03 34.51 -3.96
N PRO A 550 7.07 35.09 -4.71
CA PRO A 550 7.25 36.41 -5.32
C PRO A 550 7.36 37.56 -4.32
N LYS A 551 6.84 37.41 -3.08
CA LYS A 551 7.05 38.41 -2.01
C LYS A 551 8.50 38.38 -1.53
N PHE A 552 9.04 37.19 -1.25
CA PHE A 552 10.40 37.04 -0.75
C PHE A 552 11.44 37.53 -1.76
N VAL A 553 11.29 37.17 -3.04
CA VAL A 553 12.17 37.67 -4.13
C VAL A 553 12.09 39.20 -4.28
N ALA A 554 10.97 39.84 -3.90
CA ALA A 554 10.83 41.30 -3.91
C ALA A 554 11.34 41.99 -2.63
N GLU A 555 11.79 41.21 -1.63
CA GLU A 555 12.27 41.67 -0.31
C GLU A 555 13.68 41.13 0.01
N ASP A 556 14.36 40.53 -0.99
CA ASP A 556 15.74 40.09 -0.85
C ASP A 556 16.67 41.29 -0.56
N GLY A 557 17.60 41.12 0.38
CA GLY A 557 18.45 42.20 0.89
C GLY A 557 17.73 43.27 1.73
N ASN A 558 16.43 43.11 2.04
CA ASN A 558 15.73 43.98 3.00
C ASN A 558 15.61 43.31 4.38
N ASN A 559 15.47 44.13 5.43
CA ASN A 559 15.12 43.64 6.76
C ASN A 559 13.66 43.19 6.84
N ALA A 560 13.44 41.97 7.36
CA ALA A 560 12.14 41.48 7.78
C ALA A 560 12.11 41.24 9.30
N THR A 561 10.93 41.24 9.91
CA THR A 561 10.76 40.91 11.33
C THR A 561 9.91 39.65 11.52
N LEU A 562 10.48 38.65 12.17
CA LEU A 562 9.84 37.38 12.50
C LEU A 562 9.26 37.47 13.92
N ARG A 563 7.94 37.36 14.03
CA ARG A 563 7.21 37.44 15.31
C ARG A 563 6.16 36.36 15.44
N ASN A 564 5.87 35.93 16.67
CA ASN A 564 4.79 34.98 16.95
C ASN A 564 3.45 35.44 16.35
N GLY A 565 2.76 34.52 15.68
CA GLY A 565 1.48 34.77 14.99
C GLY A 565 0.25 34.23 15.72
N PRO A 566 -0.96 34.50 15.20
CA PRO A 566 -2.16 33.75 15.59
C PRO A 566 -2.06 32.34 15.00
N VAL A 567 -2.40 31.32 15.80
CA VAL A 567 -2.34 29.91 15.39
C VAL A 567 -3.18 29.64 14.13
N ILE A 568 -2.64 28.84 13.22
CA ILE A 568 -3.33 28.41 12.00
C ILE A 568 -4.14 27.15 12.32
N ALA A 569 -5.41 27.14 11.91
CA ALA A 569 -6.22 25.91 11.91
C ALA A 569 -5.64 24.93 10.89
N ASN A 570 -5.40 23.69 11.32
CA ASN A 570 -4.87 22.65 10.45
C ASN A 570 -5.98 22.15 9.49
N PRO A 571 -5.83 22.28 8.15
CA PRO A 571 -6.84 21.83 7.20
C PRO A 571 -7.00 20.30 7.13
N THR A 572 -5.98 19.52 7.53
CA THR A 572 -6.08 18.05 7.57
C THR A 572 -6.57 17.49 8.91
N TYR A 573 -6.78 18.33 9.93
CA TYR A 573 -7.27 17.88 11.23
C TYR A 573 -8.55 17.04 11.13
N ALA A 574 -8.54 15.89 11.78
CA ALA A 574 -9.62 14.91 11.76
C ALA A 574 -9.97 14.35 10.36
N PHE A 575 -9.05 14.44 9.39
CA PHE A 575 -9.06 13.65 8.17
C PHE A 575 -8.05 12.49 8.25
N LEU A 576 -8.27 11.46 7.43
CA LEU A 576 -7.24 10.45 7.18
C LEU A 576 -5.99 11.12 6.59
N ALA A 577 -4.81 10.69 7.05
CA ALA A 577 -3.56 11.22 6.53
C ALA A 577 -3.35 10.76 5.08
N SER A 578 -2.85 11.64 4.21
CA SER A 578 -2.77 11.39 2.76
C SER A 578 -1.94 10.17 2.36
N PHE A 579 -0.97 9.78 3.20
CA PHE A 579 -0.16 8.57 3.00
C PHE A 579 -0.84 7.28 3.46
N THR A 580 -1.93 7.29 4.26
CA THR A 580 -2.39 6.06 4.90
C THR A 580 -2.88 5.06 3.84
N SER A 581 -2.32 3.85 3.82
CA SER A 581 -2.71 2.83 2.85
C SER A 581 -4.20 2.48 2.99
N PHE A 582 -4.94 2.54 1.88
CA PHE A 582 -6.35 2.14 1.84
C PHE A 582 -6.52 0.67 1.49
N GLY A 583 -7.66 0.11 1.88
CA GLY A 583 -8.14 -1.17 1.40
C GLY A 583 -9.04 -1.05 0.16
N PRO A 584 -9.81 -2.10 -0.17
CA PRO A 584 -9.99 -3.34 0.61
C PRO A 584 -8.73 -4.20 0.72
N ARG A 585 -8.78 -5.32 1.44
CA ARG A 585 -7.69 -6.31 1.40
C ARG A 585 -7.54 -6.90 -0.01
N ASN A 586 -6.31 -7.12 -0.46
CA ASN A 586 -6.02 -7.74 -1.75
C ASN A 586 -6.45 -9.23 -1.74
N GLY A 587 -6.72 -9.83 -2.91
CA GLY A 587 -7.25 -11.18 -3.04
C GLY A 587 -8.77 -11.25 -2.79
N ASP A 588 -9.25 -10.92 -1.59
CA ASP A 588 -10.64 -11.22 -1.18
C ASP A 588 -11.58 -10.01 -1.02
N SER A 589 -11.06 -8.80 -1.16
CA SER A 589 -11.79 -7.54 -0.93
C SER A 589 -12.40 -7.39 0.47
N ALA A 590 -11.83 -8.03 1.50
CA ALA A 590 -12.27 -7.85 2.89
C ALA A 590 -12.02 -6.43 3.43
N VAL A 591 -12.70 -6.07 4.52
CA VAL A 591 -12.51 -4.78 5.18
C VAL A 591 -11.15 -4.76 5.87
N LYS A 592 -10.25 -3.97 5.28
CA LYS A 592 -9.02 -3.44 5.88
C LYS A 592 -8.89 -1.96 5.49
N PRO A 593 -8.22 -1.12 6.30
CA PRO A 593 -7.78 -1.37 7.67
C PRO A 593 -8.97 -1.52 8.65
N ASP A 594 -8.72 -1.98 9.87
CA ASP A 594 -9.78 -2.32 10.84
C ASP A 594 -10.27 -1.10 11.63
N VAL A 595 -9.35 -0.18 11.94
CA VAL A 595 -9.57 1.07 12.68
C VAL A 595 -8.58 2.14 12.21
N ALA A 596 -8.90 3.41 12.49
CA ALA A 596 -7.89 4.47 12.54
C ALA A 596 -7.44 4.69 13.99
N ALA A 597 -6.15 4.87 14.20
CA ALA A 597 -5.65 5.63 15.32
C ALA A 597 -4.88 6.85 14.78
N PRO A 598 -4.64 7.88 15.57
CA PRO A 598 -4.07 9.08 14.99
C PRO A 598 -2.62 8.84 14.52
N GLY A 599 -2.12 9.61 13.55
CA GLY A 599 -0.89 9.30 12.82
C GLY A 599 -0.06 10.48 12.31
N VAL A 600 -0.26 11.71 12.81
CA VAL A 600 0.41 12.93 12.29
C VAL A 600 1.08 13.75 13.43
N SER A 601 2.37 14.07 13.27
CA SER A 601 3.35 14.62 14.24
C SER A 601 3.42 14.04 15.69
N VAL A 602 3.90 12.80 16.00
CA VAL A 602 4.09 12.33 17.43
C VAL A 602 5.40 12.91 17.87
N ILE A 603 5.38 13.54 19.04
CA ILE A 603 6.52 13.49 19.95
C ILE A 603 6.51 12.17 20.74
N SER A 604 7.52 11.34 20.56
CA SER A 604 7.81 10.11 21.34
C SER A 604 9.34 9.99 21.52
N THR A 605 9.82 8.91 22.13
CA THR A 605 11.24 8.70 22.44
C THR A 605 12.16 8.97 21.26
N LEU A 606 13.23 9.73 21.51
CA LEU A 606 14.40 9.84 20.65
C LEU A 606 15.48 8.87 21.16
N VAL A 607 16.07 8.10 20.25
CA VAL A 607 17.23 7.24 20.52
C VAL A 607 18.44 8.08 20.92
N GLY A 608 19.21 7.66 21.93
CA GLY A 608 20.41 8.36 22.41
C GLY A 608 20.12 9.67 23.17
N GLY A 609 19.01 10.35 22.87
CA GLY A 609 18.65 11.66 23.41
C GLY A 609 18.35 11.72 24.93
N GLY A 610 18.51 10.62 25.67
CA GLY A 610 18.45 10.48 27.13
C GLY A 610 17.10 10.75 27.80
N TYR A 611 16.58 11.96 27.60
CA TYR A 611 15.27 12.47 28.04
C TYR A 611 14.44 13.10 26.91
N ALA A 612 15.04 13.32 25.73
CA ALA A 612 14.46 14.05 24.62
C ALA A 612 13.44 13.24 23.80
N GLY A 613 12.58 13.94 23.05
CA GLY A 613 11.61 13.35 22.14
C GLY A 613 11.73 13.94 20.73
N THR A 614 11.49 13.11 19.71
CA THR A 614 11.55 13.49 18.30
C THR A 614 10.20 13.31 17.60
N THR A 615 10.04 13.87 16.39
CA THR A 615 8.79 13.89 15.63
C THR A 615 8.97 13.54 14.14
N LEU A 616 8.09 12.66 13.63
CA LEU A 616 8.22 11.93 12.35
C LEU A 616 6.84 11.96 11.58
N SER A 617 6.53 11.14 10.54
CA SER A 617 5.10 10.87 10.09
C SER A 617 4.74 9.53 9.37
N GLY A 618 3.51 8.99 9.54
CA GLY A 618 3.02 7.71 8.92
C GLY A 618 1.89 6.95 9.68
N THR A 619 1.77 5.62 9.50
CA THR A 619 0.84 4.69 10.24
C THR A 619 1.46 3.84 11.37
N SER A 620 2.79 3.70 11.40
CA SER A 620 3.57 2.95 12.39
C SER A 620 3.60 3.45 13.85
N MET A 621 3.05 4.62 14.24
CA MET A 621 2.72 4.90 15.65
C MET A 621 1.22 4.92 15.97
N ALA A 622 0.36 4.98 14.95
CA ALA A 622 -1.06 4.62 15.09
C ALA A 622 -1.21 3.17 15.60
N ALA A 623 -0.38 2.26 15.09
CA ALA A 623 -0.29 0.87 15.52
C ALA A 623 0.05 0.70 17.03
N PRO A 624 1.18 1.19 17.58
CA PRO A 624 1.58 0.98 18.97
C PRO A 624 0.65 1.62 20.00
N ALA A 625 0.01 2.76 19.73
CA ALA A 625 -1.05 3.22 20.65
C ALA A 625 -2.23 2.24 20.67
N THR A 626 -2.60 1.68 19.51
CA THR A 626 -3.63 0.63 19.41
C THR A 626 -3.17 -0.68 20.07
N ALA A 627 -1.87 -1.02 20.03
CA ALA A 627 -1.28 -2.10 20.81
C ALA A 627 -1.32 -1.81 22.32
N GLY A 628 -1.11 -0.56 22.72
CA GLY A 628 -1.36 -0.07 24.07
C GLY A 628 -2.83 -0.28 24.47
N VAL A 629 -3.79 0.07 23.61
CA VAL A 629 -5.22 -0.21 23.86
C VAL A 629 -5.48 -1.71 23.98
N ALA A 630 -4.90 -2.54 23.10
CA ALA A 630 -5.00 -3.99 23.20
C ALA A 630 -4.43 -4.51 24.55
N ALA A 631 -3.34 -3.93 25.04
CA ALA A 631 -2.78 -4.23 26.36
C ALA A 631 -3.71 -3.78 27.51
N LEU A 632 -4.34 -2.62 27.42
CA LEU A 632 -5.35 -2.17 28.39
C LEU A 632 -6.57 -3.11 28.42
N VAL A 633 -7.08 -3.51 27.25
CA VAL A 633 -8.21 -4.45 27.12
C VAL A 633 -7.85 -5.84 27.63
N ARG A 634 -6.63 -6.34 27.34
CA ARG A 634 -6.09 -7.60 27.89
C ARG A 634 -5.91 -7.53 29.41
N GLN A 635 -5.48 -6.39 29.96
CA GLN A 635 -5.37 -6.20 31.41
C GLN A 635 -6.75 -6.22 32.09
N ALA A 636 -7.74 -5.56 31.49
CA ALA A 636 -9.12 -5.53 31.98
C ALA A 636 -9.81 -6.91 31.85
N ASN A 637 -9.48 -7.66 30.80
CA ASN A 637 -10.12 -8.93 30.47
C ASN A 637 -9.10 -10.07 30.20
N PRO A 638 -8.37 -10.57 31.21
CA PRO A 638 -7.29 -11.55 31.01
C PRO A 638 -7.71 -12.86 30.33
N GLY A 639 -8.99 -13.25 30.46
CA GLY A 639 -9.57 -14.43 29.82
C GLY A 639 -10.11 -14.22 28.39
N TRP A 640 -10.05 -13.00 27.84
CA TRP A 640 -10.49 -12.76 26.45
C TRP A 640 -9.41 -13.19 25.44
N ARG A 641 -9.85 -13.90 24.39
CA ARG A 641 -9.04 -14.20 23.21
C ARG A 641 -8.79 -12.94 22.37
N PRO A 642 -7.71 -12.90 21.57
CA PRO A 642 -7.43 -11.81 20.64
C PRO A 642 -8.60 -11.38 19.75
N THR A 643 -9.45 -12.32 19.31
CA THR A 643 -10.67 -12.01 18.53
C THR A 643 -11.67 -11.13 19.28
N ARG A 644 -11.81 -11.28 20.61
CA ARG A 644 -12.63 -10.38 21.45
C ARG A 644 -11.95 -9.05 21.72
N VAL A 645 -10.62 -9.02 21.80
CA VAL A 645 -9.84 -7.77 21.94
C VAL A 645 -9.99 -6.92 20.68
N LYS A 646 -9.80 -7.51 19.50
CA LYS A 646 -10.09 -6.89 18.20
C LYS A 646 -11.54 -6.40 18.14
N ALA A 647 -12.51 -7.26 18.47
CA ALA A 647 -13.93 -6.91 18.43
C ALA A 647 -14.34 -5.79 19.40
N ALA A 648 -13.65 -5.62 20.53
CA ALA A 648 -13.87 -4.50 21.44
C ALA A 648 -13.26 -3.18 20.90
N ILE A 649 -12.07 -3.25 20.29
CA ILE A 649 -11.39 -2.09 19.70
C ILE A 649 -12.13 -1.61 18.44
N VAL A 650 -12.38 -2.50 17.49
CA VAL A 650 -13.17 -2.24 16.26
C VAL A 650 -14.59 -1.84 16.64
N GLY A 651 -15.26 -2.65 17.46
CA GLY A 651 -16.68 -2.45 17.77
C GLY A 651 -16.99 -1.13 18.48
N THR A 652 -16.08 -0.64 19.34
CA THR A 652 -16.30 0.62 20.09
C THR A 652 -15.68 1.85 19.44
N ALA A 653 -15.00 1.71 18.30
CA ALA A 653 -14.43 2.80 17.52
C ALA A 653 -15.48 3.87 17.14
N ASN A 654 -15.02 5.09 16.87
CA ASN A 654 -15.89 6.24 16.64
C ASN A 654 -15.57 6.95 15.30
N PRO A 655 -16.42 6.80 14.27
CA PRO A 655 -16.29 7.55 13.02
C PRO A 655 -16.70 9.03 13.19
N ASN A 656 -17.42 9.39 14.26
CA ASN A 656 -17.83 10.77 14.52
C ASN A 656 -16.70 11.64 15.13
N LEU A 657 -15.46 11.13 15.14
CA LEU A 657 -14.25 11.93 15.40
C LEU A 657 -13.55 12.38 14.10
N PHE A 658 -14.03 11.96 12.93
CA PHE A 658 -13.61 12.55 11.66
C PHE A 658 -14.34 13.87 11.39
N ALA A 659 -13.69 14.75 10.62
CA ALA A 659 -14.33 15.91 10.02
C ALA A 659 -15.43 15.51 9.02
N THR A 660 -16.34 16.43 8.69
CA THR A 660 -17.41 16.19 7.72
C THR A 660 -16.85 15.75 6.36
N GLY A 661 -17.16 14.52 5.94
CA GLY A 661 -16.62 13.92 4.71
C GLY A 661 -15.27 13.19 4.86
N GLY A 662 -14.62 13.27 6.02
CA GLY A 662 -13.31 12.64 6.27
C GLY A 662 -13.33 11.16 6.66
N TYR A 663 -14.50 10.59 6.97
CA TYR A 663 -14.63 9.15 7.30
C TYR A 663 -14.89 8.30 6.05
N GLU A 664 -14.03 7.30 5.84
CA GLU A 664 -14.11 6.34 4.75
C GLU A 664 -13.78 4.93 5.28
N VAL A 665 -14.67 3.95 5.06
CA VAL A 665 -14.48 2.57 5.55
C VAL A 665 -13.20 1.94 5.00
N ARG A 666 -12.86 2.19 3.71
CA ARG A 666 -11.61 1.70 3.09
C ARG A 666 -10.33 2.28 3.71
N GLY A 667 -10.42 3.39 4.44
CA GLY A 667 -9.25 4.04 5.03
C GLY A 667 -9.26 4.13 6.56
N ALA A 668 -10.40 3.84 7.21
CA ALA A 668 -10.58 3.98 8.66
C ALA A 668 -11.26 2.78 9.32
N GLY A 669 -11.74 1.78 8.56
CA GLY A 669 -12.53 0.67 9.07
C GLY A 669 -13.73 1.13 9.89
N ALA A 670 -13.78 0.75 11.18
CA ALA A 670 -14.84 1.17 12.11
C ALA A 670 -14.70 2.62 12.64
N GLY A 671 -13.64 3.34 12.29
CA GLY A 671 -13.35 4.71 12.72
C GLY A 671 -12.26 4.79 13.78
N VAL A 672 -12.24 5.89 14.56
CA VAL A 672 -11.14 6.18 15.50
C VAL A 672 -11.23 5.30 16.75
N VAL A 673 -10.12 4.64 17.13
CA VAL A 673 -9.99 3.83 18.35
C VAL A 673 -10.46 4.59 19.61
N GLN A 674 -11.18 3.91 20.51
CA GLN A 674 -11.71 4.49 21.75
C GLN A 674 -11.23 3.69 22.99
N PRO A 675 -10.03 3.98 23.54
CA PRO A 675 -9.40 3.21 24.62
C PRO A 675 -10.35 2.92 25.79
N ARG A 676 -11.04 3.95 26.29
CA ARG A 676 -11.95 3.79 27.43
C ARG A 676 -13.16 2.91 27.12
N ARG A 677 -13.71 3.00 25.90
CA ARG A 677 -14.88 2.19 25.53
C ARG A 677 -14.49 0.73 25.30
N ALA A 678 -13.38 0.49 24.60
CA ALA A 678 -12.87 -0.86 24.35
C ALA A 678 -12.54 -1.62 25.65
N VAL A 679 -12.05 -0.90 26.67
CA VAL A 679 -11.75 -1.42 28.01
C VAL A 679 -13.01 -1.71 28.84
N ASP A 680 -13.98 -0.79 28.86
CA ASP A 680 -15.19 -0.90 29.69
C ASP A 680 -16.31 -1.75 29.05
N THR A 681 -16.23 -2.09 27.76
CA THR A 681 -17.37 -2.67 27.02
C THR A 681 -17.79 -4.05 27.52
N VAL A 682 -19.10 -4.21 27.75
CA VAL A 682 -19.72 -5.51 28.03
C VAL A 682 -20.30 -6.17 26.77
N SER A 683 -20.15 -5.55 25.60
CA SER A 683 -20.67 -6.05 24.31
C SER A 683 -19.60 -6.03 23.22
N VAL A 684 -19.60 -7.05 22.34
CA VAL A 684 -18.73 -7.13 21.16
C VAL A 684 -19.44 -7.84 19.99
N ILE A 685 -19.04 -7.52 18.75
CA ILE A 685 -19.51 -8.20 17.53
C ILE A 685 -18.37 -9.02 16.91
N THR A 686 -18.62 -10.30 16.59
CA THR A 686 -17.64 -11.18 15.92
C THR A 686 -18.29 -11.97 14.78
N THR A 687 -17.55 -12.27 13.72
CA THR A 687 -17.96 -13.24 12.69
C THR A 687 -17.52 -14.67 13.01
N THR A 688 -17.94 -15.63 12.18
CA THR A 688 -17.55 -17.05 12.27
C THR A 688 -16.08 -17.32 11.96
N SER A 689 -15.43 -16.52 11.10
CA SER A 689 -13.98 -16.56 10.86
C SER A 689 -13.17 -16.07 12.08
N GLY A 690 -13.82 -15.34 12.99
CA GLY A 690 -13.16 -14.65 14.10
C GLY A 690 -12.71 -13.23 13.75
N ASN A 691 -13.14 -12.69 12.60
CA ASN A 691 -13.01 -11.27 12.29
C ASN A 691 -14.03 -10.43 13.09
N SER A 692 -13.92 -9.11 12.99
CA SER A 692 -14.85 -8.12 13.57
C SER A 692 -15.57 -7.28 12.50
N ASN A 693 -15.41 -7.66 11.24
CA ASN A 693 -15.92 -6.98 10.06
C ASN A 693 -16.82 -7.96 9.29
N LEU A 694 -17.79 -7.45 8.51
CA LEU A 694 -18.68 -8.22 7.66
C LEU A 694 -18.22 -8.09 6.22
N ASP A 695 -17.25 -8.92 5.88
CA ASP A 695 -16.61 -8.96 4.56
C ASP A 695 -17.58 -9.63 3.58
N PHE A 696 -18.21 -8.86 2.67
CA PHE A 696 -18.99 -9.43 1.57
C PHE A 696 -18.03 -9.89 0.47
N GLY A 697 -17.06 -9.04 0.11
CA GLY A 697 -15.98 -9.37 -0.82
C GLY A 697 -16.18 -8.76 -2.21
N TYR A 698 -15.55 -9.36 -3.22
CA TYR A 698 -15.74 -9.02 -4.63
C TYR A 698 -16.78 -9.93 -5.27
N GLU A 699 -17.75 -9.34 -5.96
CA GLU A 699 -18.88 -10.05 -6.54
C GLU A 699 -19.05 -9.68 -8.02
N GLN A 700 -19.08 -10.68 -8.89
CA GLN A 700 -19.38 -10.54 -10.32
C GLN A 700 -20.85 -10.92 -10.54
N ILE A 701 -21.65 -9.98 -11.05
CA ILE A 701 -23.10 -10.03 -10.93
C ILE A 701 -23.78 -9.96 -12.30
N ASP A 702 -24.50 -11.02 -12.66
CA ASP A 702 -25.25 -11.23 -13.90
C ASP A 702 -26.77 -10.98 -13.75
N GLY A 703 -27.22 -10.55 -12.57
CA GLY A 703 -28.65 -10.47 -12.25
C GLY A 703 -28.96 -9.62 -11.01
N PRO A 704 -30.10 -9.87 -10.33
CA PRO A 704 -30.42 -9.21 -9.07
C PRO A 704 -29.56 -9.79 -7.92
N PHE A 705 -28.80 -8.93 -7.24
CA PHE A 705 -27.96 -9.34 -6.11
C PHE A 705 -28.77 -9.46 -4.81
N SER A 706 -28.53 -10.50 -4.01
CA SER A 706 -28.99 -10.56 -2.63
C SER A 706 -28.17 -11.56 -1.80
N GLU A 707 -27.35 -11.07 -0.88
CA GLU A 707 -26.46 -11.91 -0.08
C GLU A 707 -26.54 -11.57 1.41
N THR A 708 -26.38 -12.58 2.28
CA THR A 708 -26.44 -12.44 3.75
C THR A 708 -25.14 -12.86 4.43
N ARG A 709 -24.51 -11.94 5.17
CA ARG A 709 -23.44 -12.25 6.13
C ARG A 709 -24.00 -12.32 7.56
N THR A 710 -23.44 -13.19 8.41
CA THR A 710 -23.94 -13.40 9.79
C THR A 710 -22.91 -12.97 10.83
N ALA A 711 -23.29 -11.97 11.63
CA ALA A 711 -22.58 -11.54 12.82
C ALA A 711 -23.07 -12.29 14.07
N THR A 712 -22.23 -12.37 15.09
CA THR A 712 -22.60 -12.75 16.46
C THR A 712 -22.39 -11.55 17.38
N LEU A 713 -23.48 -11.01 17.93
CA LEU A 713 -23.44 -10.00 18.99
C LEU A 713 -23.40 -10.74 20.34
N TRP A 714 -22.41 -10.43 21.17
CA TRP A 714 -22.20 -11.06 22.47
C TRP A 714 -22.58 -10.12 23.60
N ASN A 715 -23.18 -10.66 24.66
CA ASN A 715 -23.29 -10.02 25.96
C ASN A 715 -22.30 -10.71 26.91
N LEU A 716 -21.23 -9.99 27.26
CA LEU A 716 -20.17 -10.45 28.16
C LEU A 716 -20.40 -10.04 29.62
N GLY A 717 -21.43 -9.22 29.88
CA GLY A 717 -21.89 -8.85 31.22
C GLY A 717 -22.84 -9.88 31.83
N THR A 718 -23.25 -9.65 33.09
CA THR A 718 -24.12 -10.57 33.85
C THR A 718 -25.62 -10.28 33.70
N SER A 719 -25.99 -9.09 33.25
CA SER A 719 -27.39 -8.64 33.10
C SER A 719 -27.82 -8.72 31.64
N PRO A 720 -29.11 -8.93 31.32
CA PRO A 720 -29.60 -8.86 29.94
C PRO A 720 -29.36 -7.48 29.31
N LEU A 721 -29.06 -7.46 28.01
CA LEU A 721 -28.86 -6.24 27.21
C LEU A 721 -29.78 -6.26 25.99
N THR A 722 -30.49 -5.17 25.75
CA THR A 722 -31.30 -4.95 24.53
C THR A 722 -30.63 -3.93 23.62
N TYR A 723 -30.54 -4.29 22.35
CA TYR A 723 -29.93 -3.52 21.27
C TYR A 723 -30.89 -3.42 20.10
N ASP A 724 -31.09 -2.21 19.58
CA ASP A 724 -31.68 -1.98 18.26
C ASP A 724 -30.58 -2.04 17.21
N LEU A 725 -30.90 -2.57 16.03
CA LEU A 725 -29.94 -2.99 15.01
C LEU A 725 -30.25 -2.28 13.69
N SER A 726 -29.23 -1.71 13.05
CA SER A 726 -29.36 -1.00 11.78
C SER A 726 -28.16 -1.18 10.84
N VAL A 727 -28.36 -0.83 9.56
CA VAL A 727 -27.29 -0.73 8.56
C VAL A 727 -27.11 0.75 8.21
N ALA A 728 -25.90 1.27 8.37
CA ALA A 728 -25.55 2.64 8.01
C ALA A 728 -24.47 2.63 6.92
N PHE A 729 -24.82 3.06 5.71
CA PHE A 729 -23.87 3.19 4.60
C PHE A 729 -22.88 4.34 4.83
N ASN A 730 -21.67 4.16 4.32
CA ASN A 730 -20.64 5.19 4.21
C ASN A 730 -20.47 5.55 2.74
N ASN A 731 -20.64 6.84 2.42
CA ASN A 731 -20.71 7.34 1.05
C ASN A 731 -21.86 6.67 0.24
N SER A 732 -21.77 6.63 -1.10
CA SER A 732 -22.86 6.13 -1.94
C SER A 732 -23.08 4.61 -1.76
N PRO A 733 -24.33 4.14 -1.57
CA PRO A 733 -24.66 2.72 -1.65
C PRO A 733 -24.86 2.24 -3.10
N HIS A 734 -24.72 3.10 -4.11
CA HIS A 734 -24.92 2.75 -5.53
C HIS A 734 -26.27 2.06 -5.82
N GLY A 735 -27.33 2.46 -5.10
CA GLY A 735 -28.67 1.89 -5.20
C GLY A 735 -28.87 0.55 -4.47
N PHE A 736 -27.82 -0.05 -3.90
CA PHE A 736 -27.94 -1.22 -3.03
C PHE A 736 -28.71 -0.85 -1.76
N THR A 737 -29.42 -1.83 -1.22
CA THR A 737 -30.19 -1.74 0.02
C THR A 737 -29.57 -2.65 1.07
N GLY A 738 -29.66 -2.24 2.34
CA GLY A 738 -29.12 -2.98 3.47
C GLY A 738 -30.19 -3.24 4.51
N THR A 739 -30.35 -4.50 4.92
CA THR A 739 -31.32 -4.91 5.95
C THR A 739 -30.64 -5.73 7.03
N VAL A 740 -31.23 -5.74 8.23
CA VAL A 740 -30.72 -6.52 9.37
C VAL A 740 -31.86 -7.29 10.05
N THR A 741 -31.59 -8.54 10.40
CA THR A 741 -32.58 -9.45 11.01
C THR A 741 -31.97 -10.20 12.20
N PRO A 742 -32.58 -10.11 13.41
CA PRO A 742 -33.68 -9.20 13.77
C PRO A 742 -33.25 -7.73 13.72
N SER A 743 -34.21 -6.79 13.74
CA SER A 743 -33.95 -5.36 13.85
C SER A 743 -33.83 -4.85 15.29
N SER A 744 -34.13 -5.70 16.28
CA SER A 744 -33.90 -5.46 17.71
C SER A 744 -33.73 -6.80 18.42
N VAL A 745 -32.86 -6.89 19.42
CA VAL A 745 -32.55 -8.14 20.13
C VAL A 745 -32.23 -7.93 21.60
N THR A 746 -32.77 -8.81 22.45
CA THR A 746 -32.41 -8.90 23.87
C THR A 746 -31.56 -10.13 24.12
N ILE A 747 -30.37 -9.93 24.68
CA ILE A 747 -29.36 -10.97 24.91
C ILE A 747 -29.18 -11.17 26.41
N PRO A 748 -29.44 -12.37 26.97
CA PRO A 748 -29.16 -12.67 28.38
C PRO A 748 -27.69 -12.46 28.76
N GLY A 749 -27.42 -12.26 30.06
CA GLY A 749 -26.04 -12.16 30.58
C GLY A 749 -25.21 -13.41 30.24
N GLY A 750 -23.97 -13.22 29.80
CA GLY A 750 -23.09 -14.26 29.27
C GLY A 750 -23.55 -14.88 27.93
N GLY A 751 -24.64 -14.37 27.36
CA GLY A 751 -25.28 -14.90 26.15
C GLY A 751 -24.74 -14.31 24.85
N LYS A 752 -25.38 -14.73 23.75
CA LYS A 752 -25.12 -14.22 22.40
C LYS A 752 -26.39 -14.25 21.55
N ALA A 753 -26.44 -13.42 20.52
CA ALA A 753 -27.43 -13.49 19.45
C ALA A 753 -26.73 -13.53 18.09
N PHE A 754 -27.38 -14.19 17.13
CA PHE A 754 -26.98 -14.14 15.72
C PHE A 754 -27.75 -13.02 15.03
N VAL A 755 -27.02 -12.18 14.30
CA VAL A 755 -27.54 -11.02 13.58
C VAL A 755 -27.19 -11.20 12.11
N LYS A 756 -28.21 -11.28 11.26
CA LYS A 756 -28.03 -11.40 9.81
C LYS A 756 -28.06 -10.02 9.17
N VAL A 757 -27.06 -9.68 8.38
CA VAL A 757 -27.03 -8.47 7.54
C VAL A 757 -27.13 -8.91 6.10
N THR A 758 -28.12 -8.38 5.38
CA THR A 758 -28.34 -8.69 3.96
C THR A 758 -28.16 -7.43 3.13
N LEU A 759 -27.31 -7.51 2.11
CA LEU A 759 -27.20 -6.50 1.05
C LEU A 759 -27.93 -7.00 -0.20
N SER A 760 -28.74 -6.15 -0.82
CA SER A 760 -29.54 -6.52 -2.00
C SER A 760 -29.65 -5.38 -3.02
N ALA A 761 -29.62 -5.70 -4.31
CA ALA A 761 -29.80 -4.79 -5.43
C ALA A 761 -30.71 -5.41 -6.51
N SER A 762 -31.48 -4.59 -7.21
CA SER A 762 -32.29 -5.08 -8.35
C SER A 762 -31.40 -5.31 -9.57
N ALA A 763 -31.84 -6.14 -10.54
CA ALA A 763 -31.11 -6.32 -11.80
C ALA A 763 -30.85 -4.98 -12.52
N ALA A 764 -31.84 -4.07 -12.52
CA ALA A 764 -31.69 -2.71 -13.07
C ALA A 764 -30.74 -1.81 -12.25
N THR A 765 -30.53 -2.11 -10.96
CA THR A 765 -29.53 -1.43 -10.12
C THR A 765 -28.12 -1.91 -10.45
N VAL A 766 -27.96 -3.20 -10.72
CA VAL A 766 -26.67 -3.81 -11.11
C VAL A 766 -26.31 -3.40 -12.53
N ALA A 767 -27.24 -3.49 -13.48
CA ALA A 767 -27.08 -3.01 -14.86
C ALA A 767 -26.67 -1.52 -14.95
N ALA A 768 -27.11 -0.71 -13.99
CA ALA A 768 -26.79 0.71 -13.87
C ALA A 768 -25.63 1.02 -12.88
N LEU A 769 -24.82 0.02 -12.52
CA LEU A 769 -23.47 0.29 -12.03
C LEU A 769 -22.68 0.95 -13.17
N PRO A 770 -21.81 1.94 -12.88
CA PRO A 770 -20.91 2.46 -13.88
C PRO A 770 -19.92 1.38 -14.32
N ASP A 771 -19.59 1.42 -15.60
CA ASP A 771 -18.67 0.57 -16.33
C ASP A 771 -17.33 0.43 -15.60
N SER A 772 -16.63 -0.68 -15.85
CA SER A 772 -15.36 -0.96 -15.16
C SER A 772 -14.24 0.04 -15.50
N VAL A 773 -14.24 0.61 -16.70
CA VAL A 773 -13.32 1.69 -17.10
C VAL A 773 -13.69 2.98 -16.36
N LEU A 774 -12.73 3.56 -15.64
CA LEU A 774 -12.94 4.73 -14.80
C LEU A 774 -12.20 5.94 -15.39
N PRO A 775 -12.75 7.16 -15.37
CA PRO A 775 -11.97 8.33 -15.80
C PRO A 775 -10.70 8.48 -14.96
N PHE A 776 -9.56 8.71 -15.61
CA PHE A 776 -8.24 8.74 -14.97
C PHE A 776 -8.21 9.69 -13.76
N ASN A 777 -7.64 9.21 -12.66
CA ASN A 777 -7.49 9.96 -11.42
C ASN A 777 -6.12 9.63 -10.80
N PRO A 778 -5.21 10.61 -10.65
CA PRO A 778 -3.83 10.40 -10.15
C PRO A 778 -3.73 10.01 -8.66
N THR A 779 -4.81 9.51 -8.06
CA THR A 779 -4.85 8.93 -6.71
C THR A 779 -5.31 7.46 -6.69
N PHE A 780 -5.67 6.86 -7.85
CA PHE A 780 -6.20 5.50 -7.99
C PHE A 780 -7.31 5.10 -6.99
N THR A 781 -8.09 6.09 -6.54
CA THR A 781 -9.14 5.93 -5.52
C THR A 781 -10.41 5.23 -6.05
N GLY A 782 -10.44 4.85 -7.33
CA GLY A 782 -11.65 4.70 -8.15
C GLY A 782 -12.62 3.55 -7.81
N LEU A 783 -12.17 2.53 -7.07
CA LEU A 783 -12.94 1.31 -6.79
C LEU A 783 -14.40 1.59 -6.37
N ARG A 784 -15.34 1.03 -7.15
CA ARG A 784 -16.77 0.96 -6.79
C ARG A 784 -16.93 0.00 -5.62
N ALA A 785 -17.42 0.50 -4.48
CA ALA A 785 -17.58 -0.29 -3.26
C ALA A 785 -18.80 0.15 -2.44
N VAL A 786 -19.70 -0.79 -2.18
CA VAL A 786 -20.85 -0.62 -1.29
C VAL A 786 -20.41 -0.94 0.13
N ARG A 787 -20.37 0.06 1.01
CA ARG A 787 -19.66 -0.01 2.29
C ARG A 787 -20.38 0.73 3.41
N GLY A 788 -20.08 0.38 4.65
CA GLY A 788 -20.73 0.98 5.81
C GLY A 788 -20.47 0.23 7.11
N ASN A 789 -21.42 0.32 8.04
CA ASN A 789 -21.42 -0.41 9.31
C ASN A 789 -22.78 -1.08 9.57
N LEU A 790 -22.74 -2.32 10.08
CA LEU A 790 -23.76 -2.80 11.02
C LEU A 790 -23.59 -2.01 12.31
N ILE A 791 -24.66 -1.38 12.81
CA ILE A 791 -24.68 -0.69 14.10
C ILE A 791 -25.65 -1.40 15.03
N ALA A 792 -25.22 -1.63 16.26
CA ALA A 792 -26.05 -2.02 17.39
C ALA A 792 -26.06 -0.87 18.41
N ASP A 793 -27.19 -0.19 18.54
CA ASP A 793 -27.40 0.91 19.49
C ASP A 793 -28.17 0.39 20.72
N PRO A 794 -27.69 0.60 21.95
CA PRO A 794 -28.28 0.00 23.14
C PRO A 794 -29.52 0.78 23.59
N THR A 795 -30.63 0.08 23.77
CA THR A 795 -31.82 0.62 24.45
C THR A 795 -31.75 0.40 25.97
N THR A 796 -30.90 -0.54 26.42
CA THR A 796 -30.52 -0.70 27.83
C THR A 796 -29.42 0.27 28.21
N THR A 797 -29.53 0.94 29.36
CA THR A 797 -28.50 1.88 29.85
C THR A 797 -27.75 1.34 31.07
N GLY A 798 -26.47 1.68 31.20
CA GLY A 798 -25.63 1.26 32.34
C GLY A 798 -24.12 1.34 32.04
N PRO A 799 -23.26 1.03 33.02
CA PRO A 799 -21.80 1.01 32.85
C PRO A 799 -21.38 0.01 31.76
N GLY A 800 -20.41 0.40 30.92
CA GLY A 800 -19.87 -0.44 29.84
C GLY A 800 -20.82 -0.72 28.67
N ILE A 801 -22.07 -0.27 28.72
CA ILE A 801 -23.03 -0.48 27.64
C ILE A 801 -22.88 0.67 26.64
N TYR A 802 -22.22 0.37 25.53
CA TYR A 802 -22.00 1.30 24.42
C TYR A 802 -22.72 0.85 23.15
N ASN A 803 -22.91 1.78 22.21
CA ASN A 803 -23.13 1.40 20.83
C ASN A 803 -21.90 0.65 20.31
N VAL A 804 -22.15 -0.47 19.63
CA VAL A 804 -21.10 -1.30 19.03
C VAL A 804 -21.38 -1.54 17.56
N ARG A 805 -20.32 -1.57 16.75
CA ARG A 805 -20.44 -1.68 15.28
C ARG A 805 -19.61 -2.81 14.69
N SER A 806 -19.86 -3.11 13.42
CA SER A 806 -19.04 -3.98 12.58
C SER A 806 -19.03 -3.36 11.19
N PRO A 807 -17.88 -2.92 10.65
CA PRO A 807 -17.84 -2.38 9.30
C PRO A 807 -18.14 -3.49 8.28
N PHE A 808 -18.58 -3.11 7.09
CA PHE A 808 -18.81 -4.02 5.96
C PHE A 808 -18.36 -3.39 4.64
N LEU A 809 -17.97 -4.23 3.69
CA LEU A 809 -17.66 -3.83 2.32
C LEU A 809 -17.99 -4.95 1.33
N LEU A 810 -18.56 -4.52 0.21
CA LEU A 810 -18.84 -5.26 -1.02
C LEU A 810 -18.22 -4.46 -2.18
N ALA A 811 -17.49 -5.12 -3.08
CA ALA A 811 -16.93 -4.56 -4.30
C ALA A 811 -17.64 -5.18 -5.52
N PRO A 812 -18.81 -4.64 -5.94
CA PRO A 812 -19.61 -5.26 -6.99
C PRO A 812 -19.11 -4.86 -8.38
N ARG A 813 -19.20 -5.79 -9.34
CA ARG A 813 -18.98 -5.54 -10.77
C ARG A 813 -20.10 -6.22 -11.56
N ALA A 814 -20.77 -5.47 -12.42
CA ALA A 814 -21.80 -6.00 -13.31
C ALA A 814 -21.17 -6.70 -14.52
N LEU A 815 -21.85 -7.71 -15.06
CA LEU A 815 -21.36 -8.50 -16.20
C LEU A 815 -22.12 -8.18 -17.50
N SER A 816 -21.36 -7.98 -18.59
CA SER A 816 -21.91 -7.78 -19.93
C SER A 816 -22.07 -9.08 -20.72
N GLY A 817 -21.22 -10.09 -20.54
CA GLY A 817 -21.33 -11.36 -21.25
C GLY A 817 -21.25 -11.18 -22.77
N VAL A 818 -20.23 -10.46 -23.26
CA VAL A 818 -19.99 -10.26 -24.68
C VAL A 818 -19.26 -11.48 -25.22
N GLU A 819 -19.96 -12.34 -25.97
CA GLU A 819 -19.39 -13.57 -26.53
C GLU A 819 -19.10 -13.44 -28.03
N ALA A 820 -17.93 -13.89 -28.46
CA ALA A 820 -17.57 -14.02 -29.86
C ALA A 820 -18.16 -15.29 -30.50
N GLY A 821 -19.02 -15.10 -31.49
CA GLY A 821 -19.62 -16.19 -32.27
C GLY A 821 -18.62 -16.92 -33.16
N GLN A 822 -19.08 -18.03 -33.75
CA GLN A 822 -18.26 -18.80 -34.70
C GLN A 822 -17.97 -18.00 -35.98
N LYS A 823 -16.69 -17.93 -36.35
CA LYS A 823 -16.22 -17.27 -37.57
C LYS A 823 -16.78 -17.93 -38.83
N THR A 824 -17.27 -17.12 -39.76
CA THR A 824 -17.78 -17.58 -41.06
C THR A 824 -16.67 -18.14 -41.95
N PRO A 825 -16.99 -19.00 -42.94
CA PRO A 825 -16.01 -19.47 -43.93
C PRO A 825 -15.52 -18.31 -44.80
N TYR A 826 -14.22 -18.27 -45.09
CA TYR A 826 -13.60 -17.20 -45.87
C TYR A 826 -14.18 -17.04 -47.28
N THR A 827 -14.54 -15.80 -47.63
CA THR A 827 -14.69 -15.30 -49.00
C THR A 827 -13.39 -14.60 -49.43
N LEU A 828 -13.05 -14.67 -50.71
CA LEU A 828 -11.83 -14.05 -51.24
C LEU A 828 -12.16 -12.77 -52.00
N ASN A 829 -11.47 -11.67 -51.65
CA ASN A 829 -11.62 -10.37 -52.28
C ASN A 829 -10.23 -9.83 -52.70
N GLY A 830 -9.84 -10.10 -53.94
CA GLY A 830 -8.46 -9.86 -54.39
C GLY A 830 -7.47 -10.73 -53.62
N ASP A 831 -6.46 -10.13 -53.01
CA ASP A 831 -5.50 -10.82 -52.15
C ASP A 831 -6.06 -11.08 -50.74
N ASP A 832 -7.16 -10.46 -50.35
CA ASP A 832 -7.71 -10.61 -49.00
C ASP A 832 -8.60 -11.85 -48.86
N ALA A 833 -8.62 -12.40 -47.64
CA ALA A 833 -9.61 -13.39 -47.20
C ALA A 833 -10.48 -12.78 -46.10
N GLU A 834 -11.71 -12.45 -46.47
CA GLU A 834 -12.73 -11.85 -45.62
C GLU A 834 -13.56 -12.95 -44.95
N ALA A 835 -13.79 -12.82 -43.66
CA ALA A 835 -14.75 -13.56 -42.88
C ALA A 835 -15.48 -12.60 -41.93
N SER A 836 -16.28 -13.11 -41.02
CA SER A 836 -16.95 -12.31 -39.99
C SER A 836 -17.36 -13.16 -38.80
N ILE A 837 -17.59 -12.52 -37.66
CA ILE A 837 -18.20 -13.12 -36.45
C ILE A 837 -19.45 -12.33 -36.08
N GLY A 838 -20.44 -13.03 -35.51
CA GLY A 838 -21.51 -12.37 -34.77
C GLY A 838 -21.05 -12.15 -33.32
N LEU A 839 -21.10 -10.91 -32.85
CA LEU A 839 -20.98 -10.60 -31.42
C LEU A 839 -22.36 -10.59 -30.77
N VAL A 840 -22.45 -10.93 -29.49
CA VAL A 840 -23.69 -10.81 -28.71
C VAL A 840 -23.39 -10.42 -27.26
N ASN A 841 -24.06 -9.40 -26.76
CA ASN A 841 -24.13 -9.13 -25.31
C ASN A 841 -25.25 -10.02 -24.73
N GLY A 842 -24.87 -11.04 -23.97
CA GLY A 842 -25.78 -12.00 -23.32
C GLY A 842 -26.08 -11.67 -21.85
N GLY A 843 -25.43 -10.67 -21.26
CA GLY A 843 -25.53 -10.31 -19.85
C GLY A 843 -26.60 -9.25 -19.56
N ILE A 844 -26.34 -8.42 -18.55
CA ILE A 844 -27.29 -7.41 -18.05
C ILE A 844 -26.75 -5.98 -18.05
N HIS A 845 -25.46 -5.79 -18.35
CA HIS A 845 -24.77 -4.50 -18.38
C HIS A 845 -24.21 -4.29 -19.79
N SER A 846 -24.06 -3.04 -20.21
CA SER A 846 -23.44 -2.72 -21.50
C SER A 846 -21.96 -3.10 -21.46
N GLY A 847 -21.40 -3.50 -22.60
CA GLY A 847 -20.02 -3.96 -22.68
C GLY A 847 -19.42 -3.79 -24.06
N ASP A 848 -18.12 -3.58 -24.08
CA ASP A 848 -17.36 -3.29 -25.30
C ASP A 848 -16.62 -4.52 -25.81
N ALA A 849 -16.49 -4.61 -27.14
CA ALA A 849 -15.59 -5.50 -27.85
C ALA A 849 -14.48 -4.66 -28.50
N ASP A 850 -13.24 -4.82 -28.03
CA ASP A 850 -12.04 -4.15 -28.56
C ASP A 850 -11.10 -5.17 -29.23
N VAL A 851 -10.64 -4.90 -30.46
CA VAL A 851 -10.18 -5.96 -31.38
C VAL A 851 -8.68 -5.90 -31.71
N TYR A 852 -7.94 -6.89 -31.22
CA TYR A 852 -6.47 -6.99 -31.33
C TYR A 852 -6.06 -8.14 -32.26
N GLN A 853 -4.94 -8.02 -32.97
CA GLN A 853 -4.25 -9.14 -33.62
C GLN A 853 -3.67 -10.06 -32.53
N TRP A 854 -4.11 -11.31 -32.47
CA TRP A 854 -3.66 -12.30 -31.50
C TRP A 854 -2.36 -12.97 -31.96
N GLY A 855 -1.28 -12.83 -31.17
CA GLY A 855 0.03 -13.42 -31.46
C GLY A 855 0.44 -14.51 -30.47
N LEU A 856 0.32 -14.27 -29.16
CA LEU A 856 0.89 -15.13 -28.12
C LEU A 856 -0.18 -15.80 -27.25
N SER A 857 0.15 -16.97 -26.70
CA SER A 857 -0.72 -17.69 -25.75
C SER A 857 0.02 -18.80 -25.01
N ASP A 858 -0.25 -18.98 -23.72
CA ASP A 858 0.14 -20.19 -22.98
C ASP A 858 -1.10 -20.91 -22.38
N ARG A 859 -0.84 -22.05 -21.73
CA ARG A 859 -1.78 -22.77 -20.86
C ARG A 859 -1.84 -22.08 -19.48
N SER A 860 -2.49 -22.71 -18.50
CA SER A 860 -2.50 -22.24 -17.11
C SER A 860 -1.57 -23.12 -16.27
N GLU A 861 -0.65 -22.48 -15.56
CA GLU A 861 0.39 -23.12 -14.76
C GLU A 861 -0.09 -23.35 -13.31
N GLY A 862 -1.26 -22.81 -12.96
CA GLY A 862 -1.82 -22.80 -11.60
C GLY A 862 -1.31 -21.63 -10.75
N TYR A 863 -0.83 -20.58 -11.42
CA TYR A 863 -0.43 -19.31 -10.83
C TYR A 863 -1.65 -18.40 -10.52
N GLU A 864 -1.41 -17.23 -9.93
CA GLU A 864 -2.49 -16.31 -9.55
C GLU A 864 -2.68 -15.16 -10.56
N SER A 865 -2.53 -13.90 -10.16
CA SER A 865 -2.85 -12.73 -11.00
C SER A 865 -2.04 -12.66 -12.29
N ASN A 866 -0.84 -13.25 -12.30
CA ASN A 866 0.13 -13.17 -13.39
C ASN A 866 0.23 -14.42 -14.30
N ASP A 867 -0.61 -15.44 -14.10
CA ASP A 867 -0.71 -16.65 -14.96
C ASP A 867 -1.08 -16.24 -16.41
N LEU A 868 -0.13 -16.15 -17.34
CA LEU A 868 -0.33 -15.57 -18.67
C LEU A 868 -1.21 -16.48 -19.54
N ARG A 869 -2.23 -15.91 -20.19
CA ARG A 869 -3.11 -16.65 -21.12
C ARG A 869 -2.86 -16.28 -22.57
N ALA A 870 -2.95 -15.00 -22.91
CA ALA A 870 -2.95 -14.55 -24.30
C ALA A 870 -2.49 -13.09 -24.42
N VAL A 871 -1.77 -12.78 -25.51
CA VAL A 871 -1.40 -11.39 -25.84
C VAL A 871 -1.80 -11.09 -27.28
N GLY A 872 -2.56 -10.00 -27.42
CA GLY A 872 -2.88 -9.38 -28.69
C GLY A 872 -2.29 -7.98 -28.78
N VAL A 873 -2.12 -7.47 -30.00
CA VAL A 873 -1.61 -6.13 -30.29
C VAL A 873 -2.49 -5.44 -31.35
N GLN A 874 -2.69 -4.13 -31.21
CA GLN A 874 -3.43 -3.29 -32.16
C GLN A 874 -2.68 -1.99 -32.41
N SER A 875 -2.98 -1.29 -33.51
CA SER A 875 -2.33 -0.03 -33.89
C SER A 875 -3.27 0.98 -34.53
N PHE A 876 -3.11 2.25 -34.16
CA PHE A 876 -3.95 3.37 -34.61
C PHE A 876 -3.12 4.46 -35.28
N ALA A 877 -3.63 5.06 -36.36
CA ALA A 877 -2.98 6.18 -37.04
C ALA A 877 -3.13 7.49 -36.26
N CYS A 878 -2.01 8.21 -36.07
CA CYS A 878 -2.01 9.43 -35.27
C CYS A 878 -2.83 10.57 -35.89
N GLY A 879 -4.02 10.80 -35.33
CA GLY A 879 -4.91 11.89 -35.70
C GLY A 879 -6.30 11.49 -36.21
N ASP A 880 -6.70 10.20 -36.16
CA ASP A 880 -8.10 9.86 -36.42
C ASP A 880 -9.05 10.51 -35.38
N SER A 881 -10.23 10.87 -35.87
CA SER A 881 -11.32 11.53 -35.18
C SER A 881 -12.06 10.65 -34.15
N LYS A 882 -11.88 9.33 -34.18
CA LYS A 882 -12.56 8.37 -33.30
C LYS A 882 -11.94 8.29 -31.90
N ASP A 883 -10.62 8.19 -31.82
CA ASP A 883 -9.86 8.26 -30.58
C ASP A 883 -8.57 9.05 -30.82
N SER A 884 -8.43 10.20 -30.16
CA SER A 884 -7.33 11.14 -30.43
C SER A 884 -6.19 10.91 -29.43
N SER A 885 -5.53 9.76 -29.56
CA SER A 885 -4.61 9.17 -28.56
C SER A 885 -3.18 9.73 -28.59
N CYS A 886 -2.57 9.89 -29.76
CA CYS A 886 -1.15 10.27 -29.87
C CYS A 886 -0.84 11.66 -29.29
N TYR A 887 0.41 11.87 -28.88
CA TYR A 887 0.89 13.11 -28.27
C TYR A 887 0.57 14.36 -29.13
N PRO A 888 0.05 15.47 -28.53
CA PRO A 888 -0.28 16.72 -29.24
C PRO A 888 0.91 17.47 -29.87
N GLY A 889 1.40 16.95 -31.00
CA GLY A 889 2.54 17.50 -31.74
C GLY A 889 3.39 16.46 -32.47
N GLY A 890 3.12 15.16 -32.27
CA GLY A 890 3.83 14.08 -32.96
C GLY A 890 3.57 14.00 -34.48
N PRO A 891 4.30 13.13 -35.20
CA PRO A 891 4.12 12.95 -36.65
C PRO A 891 2.72 12.40 -37.00
N GLN A 892 2.12 12.89 -38.07
CA GLN A 892 0.77 12.45 -38.51
C GLN A 892 0.78 11.11 -39.25
N ASP A 893 1.95 10.58 -39.57
CA ASP A 893 2.20 9.29 -40.20
C ASP A 893 2.53 8.17 -39.21
N ASP A 894 2.72 8.49 -37.93
CA ASP A 894 3.08 7.57 -36.84
C ASP A 894 1.92 6.65 -36.40
N ARG A 895 2.22 5.68 -35.52
CA ARG A 895 1.28 4.69 -34.99
C ARG A 895 1.34 4.60 -33.48
N HIS A 896 0.20 4.76 -32.82
CA HIS A 896 0.06 4.38 -31.42
C HIS A 896 -0.22 2.86 -31.35
N ILE A 897 0.61 2.12 -30.62
CA ILE A 897 0.55 0.66 -30.48
C ILE A 897 0.02 0.30 -29.10
N VAL A 898 -0.88 -0.66 -29.02
CA VAL A 898 -1.47 -1.12 -27.74
C VAL A 898 -1.45 -2.65 -27.69
N PHE A 899 -0.80 -3.20 -26.67
CA PHE A 899 -0.87 -4.61 -26.31
C PHE A 899 -1.98 -4.83 -25.29
N ALA A 900 -2.81 -5.86 -25.51
CA ALA A 900 -3.69 -6.42 -24.50
C ALA A 900 -3.08 -7.72 -23.98
N ILE A 901 -2.66 -7.75 -22.72
CA ILE A 901 -2.16 -8.94 -22.03
C ILE A 901 -3.28 -9.48 -21.15
N ASN A 902 -3.75 -10.70 -21.42
CA ASN A 902 -4.77 -11.38 -20.61
C ASN A 902 -4.14 -12.54 -19.81
N THR A 903 -4.54 -12.65 -18.54
CA THR A 903 -4.13 -13.70 -17.61
C THR A 903 -5.30 -14.66 -17.31
N TRP A 904 -5.02 -15.83 -16.74
CA TRP A 904 -6.03 -16.80 -16.30
C TRP A 904 -6.62 -16.46 -14.93
N GLY A 905 -5.80 -15.94 -14.03
CA GLY A 905 -6.23 -15.44 -12.73
C GLY A 905 -6.85 -14.05 -12.79
N ARG A 906 -7.08 -13.44 -11.62
CA ARG A 906 -7.66 -12.10 -11.48
C ARG A 906 -6.87 -11.31 -10.46
N TRP A 907 -6.30 -10.17 -10.86
CA TRP A 907 -5.70 -9.22 -9.92
C TRP A 907 -6.76 -8.47 -9.10
N SER A 908 -6.38 -8.02 -7.90
CA SER A 908 -7.18 -7.03 -7.14
C SER A 908 -6.64 -5.61 -7.28
N ASN A 909 -5.44 -5.42 -7.82
CA ASN A 909 -4.94 -4.20 -8.44
C ASN A 909 -3.86 -4.65 -9.43
N GLN A 910 -3.85 -4.15 -10.68
CA GLN A 910 -2.84 -4.47 -11.70
C GLN A 910 -1.40 -4.40 -11.15
N SER A 911 -1.16 -3.42 -10.26
CA SER A 911 0.13 -3.13 -9.62
C SER A 911 0.60 -4.18 -8.59
N THR A 912 -0.05 -5.35 -8.49
CA THR A 912 0.52 -6.52 -7.79
C THR A 912 1.61 -7.22 -8.60
N ASP A 913 1.74 -6.89 -9.88
CA ASP A 913 2.56 -7.58 -10.84
C ASP A 913 3.24 -6.57 -11.80
N GLU A 914 4.25 -7.05 -12.51
CA GLU A 914 5.06 -6.36 -13.52
C GLU A 914 5.01 -7.21 -14.79
N TYR A 915 4.78 -6.60 -15.96
CA TYR A 915 4.65 -7.31 -17.23
C TYR A 915 5.66 -6.76 -18.23
N ASP A 916 6.65 -7.60 -18.59
CA ASP A 916 7.74 -7.26 -19.50
C ASP A 916 7.39 -7.74 -20.91
N ILE A 917 7.11 -6.82 -21.82
CA ILE A 917 7.01 -7.11 -23.26
C ILE A 917 8.40 -6.85 -23.85
N ALA A 918 9.16 -7.92 -24.09
CA ALA A 918 10.44 -7.84 -24.77
C ALA A 918 10.21 -7.70 -26.29
N ILE A 919 10.89 -6.73 -26.91
CA ILE A 919 10.69 -6.31 -28.29
C ILE A 919 12.03 -6.33 -29.03
N ASP A 920 12.07 -7.09 -30.12
CA ASP A 920 13.18 -7.23 -31.06
C ASP A 920 12.86 -6.45 -32.35
N THR A 921 13.80 -5.59 -32.77
CA THR A 921 13.72 -4.71 -33.94
C THR A 921 14.87 -4.97 -34.93
N ALA A 922 15.61 -6.07 -34.77
CA ALA A 922 16.82 -6.34 -35.54
C ALA A 922 16.52 -7.04 -36.89
N PRO A 923 16.99 -6.48 -38.04
CA PRO A 923 16.77 -7.11 -39.34
C PRO A 923 17.57 -8.42 -39.48
N CYS A 924 16.86 -9.55 -39.51
CA CYS A 924 17.47 -10.88 -39.39
C CYS A 924 18.50 -11.23 -40.48
N PRO A 925 19.68 -11.81 -40.14
CA PRO A 925 20.75 -12.15 -41.10
C PRO A 925 20.38 -13.21 -42.16
N VAL A 926 19.79 -12.76 -43.28
CA VAL A 926 19.16 -13.59 -44.33
C VAL A 926 20.10 -14.65 -44.93
N THR A 927 20.11 -15.86 -44.35
CA THR A 927 20.98 -16.97 -44.80
C THR A 927 20.21 -18.30 -44.98
N ARG A 928 19.50 -18.37 -46.12
CA ARG A 928 18.88 -19.58 -46.74
C ARG A 928 17.44 -19.96 -46.34
N GLY A 929 16.48 -19.09 -46.68
CA GLY A 929 15.34 -19.50 -47.52
C GLY A 929 14.26 -20.43 -46.94
N LEU A 930 14.32 -20.78 -45.65
CA LEU A 930 13.22 -21.38 -44.86
C LEU A 930 13.33 -20.89 -43.40
N LEU A 931 12.98 -19.63 -43.17
CA LEU A 931 12.05 -19.07 -42.15
C LEU A 931 11.89 -19.73 -40.75
N PRO A 932 11.42 -18.98 -39.72
CA PRO A 932 11.33 -17.51 -39.52
C PRO A 932 11.88 -17.03 -38.14
N ILE A 933 11.75 -15.72 -37.85
CA ILE A 933 12.08 -15.04 -36.57
C ILE A 933 13.58 -14.99 -36.24
N CYS A 934 14.02 -13.88 -35.63
CA CYS A 934 15.33 -13.78 -34.99
C CYS A 934 15.31 -14.50 -33.64
N GLU A 935 15.75 -15.77 -33.61
CA GLU A 935 16.12 -16.45 -32.35
C GLU A 935 17.55 -16.05 -31.91
N ASP A 936 17.81 -14.74 -31.80
CA ASP A 936 18.83 -14.24 -30.86
C ASP A 936 18.13 -13.71 -29.60
N THR A 937 18.89 -13.55 -28.52
CA THR A 937 18.35 -13.47 -27.15
C THR A 937 18.34 -12.07 -26.56
N ASP A 938 18.68 -11.06 -27.36
CA ASP A 938 19.21 -9.79 -26.86
C ASP A 938 18.36 -8.59 -27.36
N PRO A 939 17.05 -8.52 -27.01
CA PRO A 939 16.10 -7.53 -27.55
C PRO A 939 16.53 -6.07 -27.28
N GLU A 940 16.36 -5.19 -28.27
CA GLU A 940 16.70 -3.76 -28.12
C GLU A 940 15.80 -3.02 -27.12
N TRP A 941 14.59 -3.51 -26.87
CA TRP A 941 13.55 -2.78 -26.18
C TRP A 941 12.74 -3.66 -25.21
N PHE A 942 12.30 -3.06 -24.11
CA PHE A 942 11.31 -3.64 -23.20
C PHE A 942 10.20 -2.62 -22.91
N LEU A 943 8.96 -2.92 -23.32
CA LEU A 943 7.79 -2.18 -22.86
C LEU A 943 7.26 -2.85 -21.58
N VAL A 944 7.44 -2.17 -20.44
CA VAL A 944 7.15 -2.72 -19.12
C VAL A 944 5.93 -2.05 -18.52
N ALA A 945 4.92 -2.83 -18.15
CA ALA A 945 3.79 -2.36 -17.37
C ALA A 945 4.02 -2.59 -15.87
N VAL A 946 4.09 -1.52 -15.06
CA VAL A 946 4.55 -1.55 -13.66
C VAL A 946 3.95 -0.40 -12.81
N ASP A 947 4.14 -0.45 -11.49
CA ASP A 947 3.72 0.59 -10.54
C ASP A 947 4.52 1.90 -10.67
N LEU A 948 3.80 3.01 -10.89
CA LEU A 948 4.34 4.36 -11.03
C LEU A 948 5.21 4.80 -9.85
N GLY A 949 4.87 4.42 -8.63
CA GLY A 949 5.59 4.77 -7.42
C GLY A 949 6.92 4.04 -7.30
N ALA A 950 6.98 2.77 -7.73
CA ALA A 950 8.22 2.01 -7.80
C ALA A 950 9.23 2.69 -8.73
N ILE A 951 8.80 3.08 -9.94
CA ILE A 951 9.66 3.69 -10.96
C ILE A 951 9.94 5.19 -10.77
N THR A 952 9.31 5.91 -9.83
CA THR A 952 9.54 7.37 -9.63
C THR A 952 10.10 7.73 -8.26
N VAL A 953 9.72 7.00 -7.21
CA VAL A 953 10.10 7.30 -5.81
C VAL A 953 10.63 6.09 -5.06
N GLY A 954 10.85 4.95 -5.74
CA GLY A 954 11.32 3.71 -5.14
C GLY A 954 10.31 3.05 -4.19
N SER A 955 9.01 3.40 -4.26
CA SER A 955 7.99 2.87 -3.37
C SER A 955 6.61 2.79 -4.02
N PHE A 956 6.04 1.59 -4.07
CA PHE A 956 4.75 1.29 -4.68
C PHE A 956 3.60 2.20 -4.21
N ASN A 957 2.78 2.68 -5.16
CA ASN A 957 1.64 3.56 -4.92
C ASN A 957 0.30 3.04 -5.49
N GLY A 958 0.28 1.91 -6.20
CA GLY A 958 -0.93 1.25 -6.70
C GLY A 958 -1.53 1.89 -7.95
N VAL A 959 -0.74 2.65 -8.71
CA VAL A 959 -1.06 3.20 -10.02
C VAL A 959 -0.20 2.48 -11.08
N MET A 960 -0.84 1.81 -12.04
CA MET A 960 -0.14 1.10 -13.12
C MET A 960 0.15 2.03 -14.31
N VAL A 961 1.33 1.89 -14.92
CA VAL A 961 1.83 2.68 -16.06
C VAL A 961 2.68 1.82 -17.02
N SER A 962 2.85 2.22 -18.27
CA SER A 962 3.82 1.62 -19.19
C SER A 962 5.08 2.49 -19.31
N VAL A 963 6.23 1.84 -19.38
CA VAL A 963 7.54 2.47 -19.54
C VAL A 963 8.32 1.74 -20.61
N LEU A 964 8.89 2.49 -21.57
CA LEU A 964 9.82 1.92 -22.53
C LEU A 964 11.25 1.99 -21.98
N PHE A 965 11.93 0.84 -21.92
CA PHE A 965 13.34 0.70 -21.57
C PHE A 965 14.15 0.22 -22.77
N ASP A 966 15.41 0.67 -22.90
CA ASP A 966 16.38 0.06 -23.82
C ASP A 966 16.85 -1.33 -23.34
N GLY A 967 17.55 -2.07 -24.19
CA GLY A 967 18.11 -3.40 -23.87
C GLY A 967 19.19 -3.43 -22.78
N ALA A 968 19.66 -2.26 -22.31
CA ALA A 968 20.49 -2.13 -21.10
C ALA A 968 19.64 -1.74 -19.86
N GLY A 969 18.31 -1.78 -20.00
CA GLY A 969 17.31 -1.45 -18.99
C GLY A 969 17.26 0.03 -18.64
N ASN A 970 17.64 0.96 -19.52
CA ASN A 970 17.54 2.40 -19.22
C ASN A 970 16.18 2.93 -19.70
N PRO A 971 15.36 3.55 -18.82
CA PRO A 971 14.05 4.05 -19.21
C PRO A 971 14.15 5.29 -20.09
N GLN A 972 13.31 5.35 -21.13
CA GLN A 972 13.23 6.46 -22.07
C GLN A 972 11.95 7.29 -21.87
N PHE A 973 10.79 6.64 -21.84
CA PHE A 973 9.47 7.29 -21.88
C PHE A 973 8.47 6.66 -20.89
N LEU A 974 7.51 7.47 -20.44
CA LEU A 974 6.43 7.08 -19.54
C LEU A 974 5.06 7.38 -20.17
N GLU A 975 4.21 6.36 -20.24
CA GLU A 975 2.82 6.46 -20.67
C GLU A 975 1.87 5.94 -19.59
N TYR A 976 0.69 6.56 -19.48
CA TYR A 976 -0.37 6.03 -18.62
C TYR A 976 -1.14 4.93 -19.33
N LEU A 977 -1.37 3.82 -18.62
CA LEU A 977 -2.29 2.79 -19.08
C LEU A 977 -3.73 3.32 -19.09
N VAL A 978 -4.57 2.63 -19.86
CA VAL A 978 -6.02 2.83 -19.76
C VAL A 978 -6.46 2.59 -18.30
N PRO A 979 -7.22 3.51 -17.69
CA PRO A 979 -7.70 3.38 -16.31
C PRO A 979 -8.83 2.34 -16.19
N GLU A 980 -8.46 1.07 -16.33
CA GLU A 980 -9.28 -0.10 -16.05
C GLU A 980 -9.75 -0.15 -14.59
N ALA A 981 -10.75 -0.99 -14.30
CA ALA A 981 -11.04 -1.34 -12.92
C ALA A 981 -9.86 -2.11 -12.31
N PRO A 982 -9.55 -1.89 -11.02
CA PRO A 982 -8.48 -2.62 -10.35
C PRO A 982 -8.75 -4.13 -10.18
N ASN A 983 -9.94 -4.64 -10.55
CA ASN A 983 -10.36 -6.02 -10.34
C ASN A 983 -10.69 -6.75 -11.65
N GLY A 984 -9.68 -6.87 -12.52
CA GLY A 984 -9.72 -7.51 -13.84
C GLY A 984 -8.67 -8.63 -14.02
N SER A 985 -8.40 -8.95 -15.28
CA SER A 985 -7.47 -9.98 -15.77
C SER A 985 -7.01 -9.75 -17.22
N THR A 986 -7.32 -8.60 -17.81
CA THR A 986 -6.69 -8.11 -19.06
C THR A 986 -6.18 -6.70 -18.78
N ILE A 987 -4.93 -6.43 -19.13
CA ILE A 987 -4.24 -5.14 -18.96
C ILE A 987 -3.83 -4.60 -20.33
N LEU A 988 -4.06 -3.31 -20.56
CA LEU A 988 -3.64 -2.60 -21.77
C LEU A 988 -2.33 -1.83 -21.55
N ALA A 989 -1.27 -2.18 -22.29
CA ALA A 989 0.03 -1.51 -22.29
C ALA A 989 0.27 -0.79 -23.63
N ALA A 990 0.71 0.47 -23.62
CA ALA A 990 0.81 1.32 -24.81
C ALA A 990 2.20 1.95 -25.01
N MET A 991 2.51 2.24 -26.28
CA MET A 991 3.69 2.97 -26.76
C MET A 991 3.44 3.60 -28.15
N ASP A 992 4.12 4.70 -28.49
CA ASP A 992 4.19 5.21 -29.86
C ASP A 992 5.28 4.46 -30.69
N ALA A 993 5.01 4.11 -31.95
CA ALA A 993 5.89 3.30 -32.80
C ALA A 993 7.22 3.98 -33.12
N SER A 994 7.23 5.31 -33.23
CA SER A 994 8.45 6.09 -33.43
C SER A 994 9.43 6.04 -32.25
N ASP A 995 9.01 5.64 -31.05
CA ASP A 995 9.90 5.49 -29.89
C ASP A 995 10.79 4.24 -29.98
N LEU A 996 10.35 3.21 -30.72
CA LEU A 996 11.19 2.08 -31.14
C LEU A 996 12.13 2.44 -32.30
N GLY A 997 11.92 3.59 -32.95
CA GLY A 997 12.61 4.02 -34.17
C GLY A 997 11.96 3.58 -35.49
N LEU A 998 10.84 2.84 -35.45
CA LEU A 998 10.14 2.34 -36.63
C LEU A 998 9.53 3.49 -37.46
N ASN A 999 9.61 3.42 -38.79
CA ASN A 999 9.14 4.49 -39.67
C ASN A 999 8.90 4.07 -41.14
N VAL A 1000 7.93 4.73 -41.80
CA VAL A 1000 7.57 4.50 -43.21
C VAL A 1000 8.41 5.34 -44.19
N GLN A 1001 9.14 6.34 -43.71
CA GLN A 1001 9.88 7.30 -44.53
C GLN A 1001 11.38 6.96 -44.56
N PRO A 1002 11.90 6.33 -45.63
CA PRO A 1002 13.32 5.96 -45.69
C PRO A 1002 14.19 7.22 -45.57
N THR A 1003 15.00 7.28 -44.51
CA THR A 1003 15.81 8.47 -44.20
C THR A 1003 16.75 8.81 -45.35
N THR A 1004 16.97 10.10 -45.59
CA THR A 1004 17.85 10.58 -46.68
C THR A 1004 19.33 10.24 -46.49
N ALA A 1005 19.69 9.56 -45.39
CA ALA A 1005 20.98 8.94 -45.14
C ALA A 1005 21.16 7.56 -45.84
N GLY A 1006 20.12 7.01 -46.47
CA GLY A 1006 20.26 6.11 -47.63
C GLY A 1006 20.95 4.77 -47.38
N ASN A 1007 20.77 4.15 -46.21
CA ASN A 1007 21.37 2.84 -45.91
C ASN A 1007 20.46 1.89 -45.10
N GLY A 1008 19.14 2.02 -45.26
CA GLY A 1008 18.15 1.06 -44.78
C GLY A 1008 16.91 1.08 -45.66
N SER A 1009 16.31 -0.10 -45.87
CA SER A 1009 14.84 -0.19 -45.87
C SER A 1009 14.36 0.32 -44.51
N GLY A 1010 13.29 1.11 -44.47
CA GLY A 1010 12.66 1.40 -43.20
C GLY A 1010 11.97 0.13 -42.73
N ASP A 1011 12.44 -0.47 -41.64
CA ASP A 1011 11.72 -1.56 -40.99
C ASP A 1011 10.45 -0.97 -40.36
N THR A 1012 9.32 -1.58 -40.72
CA THR A 1012 7.99 -1.23 -40.22
C THR A 1012 7.45 -2.28 -39.25
N ASP A 1013 8.22 -3.33 -38.95
CA ASP A 1013 7.80 -4.44 -38.11
C ASP A 1013 8.76 -4.71 -36.93
N PHE A 1014 8.29 -5.54 -35.99
CA PHE A 1014 9.06 -6.02 -34.85
C PHE A 1014 8.57 -7.41 -34.40
N ASN A 1015 9.43 -8.14 -33.68
CA ASN A 1015 9.06 -9.36 -32.96
C ASN A 1015 8.86 -9.06 -31.47
N TYR A 1016 7.97 -9.79 -30.80
CA TYR A 1016 7.76 -9.66 -29.35
C TYR A 1016 7.51 -10.99 -28.63
N THR A 1017 7.89 -11.01 -27.35
CA THR A 1017 7.52 -12.04 -26.37
C THR A 1017 7.13 -11.36 -25.05
N VAL A 1018 6.47 -12.08 -24.12
CA VAL A 1018 5.97 -11.51 -22.86
C VAL A 1018 6.26 -12.42 -21.67
N ALA A 1019 6.75 -11.81 -20.59
CA ALA A 1019 6.89 -12.41 -19.27
C ALA A 1019 6.15 -11.58 -18.21
N SER A 1020 5.86 -12.20 -17.06
CA SER A 1020 5.20 -11.56 -15.92
C SER A 1020 5.89 -11.93 -14.61
N PHE A 1021 5.98 -10.95 -13.71
CA PHE A 1021 6.70 -11.04 -12.45
C PHE A 1021 5.84 -10.45 -11.35
N SER A 1022 5.57 -11.20 -10.28
CA SER A 1022 4.78 -10.64 -9.19
C SER A 1022 5.65 -9.80 -8.24
N ILE A 1023 5.33 -8.51 -8.11
CA ILE A 1023 6.07 -7.57 -7.24
C ILE A 1023 5.66 -7.70 -5.77
N VAL A 1024 4.56 -8.43 -5.48
CA VAL A 1024 4.25 -8.94 -4.15
C VAL A 1024 5.15 -10.14 -3.86
N PRO A 1025 5.98 -10.12 -2.79
CA PRO A 1025 6.97 -11.17 -2.59
C PRO A 1025 6.37 -12.58 -2.45
N GLY A 1026 6.52 -13.34 -3.54
CA GLY A 1026 6.46 -14.78 -3.56
C GLY A 1026 5.27 -15.42 -4.27
N THR A 1027 4.56 -14.63 -5.07
CA THR A 1027 3.86 -15.14 -6.25
C THR A 1027 4.87 -15.45 -7.39
N SER A 1028 4.33 -15.88 -8.52
CA SER A 1028 5.01 -16.56 -9.63
C SER A 1028 5.89 -15.66 -10.50
N GLU A 1029 6.82 -16.31 -11.22
CA GLU A 1029 7.33 -15.83 -12.50
C GLU A 1029 6.66 -16.67 -13.60
N ASP A 1030 6.20 -16.03 -14.66
CA ASP A 1030 5.62 -16.70 -15.82
C ASP A 1030 6.14 -16.10 -17.13
N GLU A 1031 6.25 -16.91 -18.16
CA GLU A 1031 6.83 -16.54 -19.47
C GLU A 1031 6.07 -17.32 -20.54
N ILE A 1032 5.59 -16.66 -21.59
CA ILE A 1032 4.84 -17.38 -22.62
C ILE A 1032 5.81 -18.28 -23.38
N THR A 1033 5.65 -19.59 -23.19
CA THR A 1033 6.53 -20.61 -23.75
C THR A 1033 6.00 -21.19 -25.07
N ASN A 1034 6.90 -21.82 -25.82
CA ASN A 1034 6.54 -22.65 -26.96
C ASN A 1034 5.73 -23.90 -26.55
N GLU A 1035 5.17 -24.64 -27.51
CA GLU A 1035 4.37 -25.86 -27.23
C GLU A 1035 5.10 -26.95 -26.42
N ALA A 1036 6.44 -26.91 -26.35
CA ALA A 1036 7.25 -27.84 -25.57
C ALA A 1036 7.54 -27.35 -24.14
N GLY A 1037 7.17 -26.12 -23.79
CA GLY A 1037 7.40 -25.52 -22.47
C GLY A 1037 8.87 -25.34 -22.12
N ASN A 1038 9.74 -25.05 -23.11
CA ASN A 1038 11.20 -25.09 -22.92
C ASN A 1038 12.00 -23.91 -23.49
N ALA A 1039 11.35 -22.97 -24.17
CA ALA A 1039 11.92 -21.70 -24.62
C ALA A 1039 10.77 -20.68 -24.86
N PRO A 1040 11.06 -19.36 -24.91
CA PRO A 1040 10.05 -18.33 -25.11
C PRO A 1040 9.32 -18.47 -26.46
N ALA A 1041 8.07 -18.03 -26.52
CA ALA A 1041 7.30 -17.92 -27.76
C ALA A 1041 7.31 -16.48 -28.27
N TRP A 1042 7.80 -16.31 -29.50
CA TRP A 1042 7.82 -15.05 -30.23
C TRP A 1042 6.72 -15.01 -31.30
N ALA A 1043 6.16 -13.82 -31.53
CA ALA A 1043 5.25 -13.45 -32.62
C ALA A 1043 5.64 -12.07 -33.19
N GLY A 1044 5.26 -11.78 -34.45
CA GLY A 1044 5.59 -10.52 -35.11
C GLY A 1044 4.40 -9.61 -35.42
N PHE A 1045 4.65 -8.31 -35.61
CA PHE A 1045 3.65 -7.30 -35.94
C PHE A 1045 4.22 -6.11 -36.73
N ASP A 1046 3.49 -5.65 -37.76
CA ASP A 1046 3.70 -4.38 -38.47
C ASP A 1046 2.56 -3.40 -38.09
N PRO A 1047 2.83 -2.26 -37.41
CA PRO A 1047 1.80 -1.28 -37.03
C PRO A 1047 1.14 -0.53 -38.20
N TRP A 1048 1.70 -0.56 -39.40
CA TRP A 1048 1.15 0.06 -40.61
C TRP A 1048 0.45 -0.95 -41.53
N ASN A 1049 0.90 -2.20 -41.54
CA ASN A 1049 0.39 -3.31 -42.36
C ASN A 1049 0.04 -4.54 -41.50
N PRO A 1050 -0.94 -4.46 -40.58
CA PRO A 1050 -1.29 -5.58 -39.71
C PRO A 1050 -1.83 -6.77 -40.53
N ALA A 1051 -1.45 -8.00 -40.13
CA ALA A 1051 -1.77 -9.23 -40.87
C ALA A 1051 -3.28 -9.55 -40.91
N VAL A 1052 -4.02 -9.02 -39.94
CA VAL A 1052 -5.47 -9.16 -39.81
C VAL A 1052 -6.13 -7.82 -39.45
N SER A 1053 -7.43 -7.68 -39.69
CA SER A 1053 -8.21 -6.52 -39.23
C SER A 1053 -8.13 -6.37 -37.70
N GLN A 1054 -7.91 -5.14 -37.23
CA GLN A 1054 -7.69 -4.77 -35.83
C GLN A 1054 -8.11 -3.31 -35.60
N GLY A 1055 -8.25 -2.89 -34.34
CA GLY A 1055 -8.59 -1.51 -33.99
C GLY A 1055 -10.08 -1.17 -34.09
N ASP A 1056 -10.93 -2.17 -34.35
CA ASP A 1056 -12.38 -2.03 -34.23
C ASP A 1056 -12.80 -2.02 -32.75
N PHE A 1057 -13.73 -1.13 -32.43
CA PHE A 1057 -14.30 -0.98 -31.08
C PHE A 1057 -15.82 -0.90 -31.17
N ILE A 1058 -16.52 -1.82 -30.52
CA ILE A 1058 -17.98 -1.98 -30.61
C ILE A 1058 -18.57 -2.10 -29.21
N SER A 1059 -19.23 -1.03 -28.74
CA SER A 1059 -20.11 -1.08 -27.56
C SER A 1059 -21.42 -1.80 -27.88
N LEU A 1060 -21.89 -2.65 -26.96
CA LEU A 1060 -23.11 -3.45 -27.08
C LEU A 1060 -23.98 -3.30 -25.83
N ASP A 1061 -25.24 -2.90 -26.01
CA ASP A 1061 -26.25 -2.91 -24.94
C ASP A 1061 -26.76 -4.34 -24.63
N PRO A 1062 -27.37 -4.59 -23.44
CA PRO A 1062 -27.89 -5.91 -23.07
C PRO A 1062 -28.85 -6.53 -24.08
N GLY A 1063 -28.45 -7.68 -24.66
CA GLY A 1063 -29.19 -8.39 -25.70
C GLY A 1063 -28.92 -7.91 -27.13
N GLU A 1064 -28.05 -6.92 -27.33
CA GLU A 1064 -27.64 -6.43 -28.65
C GLU A 1064 -26.73 -7.44 -29.38
N ARG A 1065 -26.67 -7.30 -30.71
CA ARG A 1065 -25.85 -8.11 -31.61
C ARG A 1065 -25.22 -7.24 -32.67
N ALA A 1066 -23.90 -7.34 -32.81
CA ALA A 1066 -23.16 -6.78 -33.93
C ALA A 1066 -22.60 -7.89 -34.83
N THR A 1067 -22.08 -7.49 -35.99
CA THR A 1067 -21.16 -8.31 -36.79
C THR A 1067 -19.83 -7.57 -36.82
N LEU A 1068 -18.74 -8.28 -36.55
CA LEU A 1068 -17.37 -7.79 -36.74
C LEU A 1068 -16.81 -8.50 -37.97
N ASP A 1069 -16.29 -7.72 -38.91
CA ASP A 1069 -15.72 -8.22 -40.16
C ASP A 1069 -14.20 -8.48 -39.99
N LEU A 1070 -13.77 -9.65 -40.46
CA LEU A 1070 -12.49 -10.27 -40.12
C LEU A 1070 -11.66 -10.53 -41.39
N THR A 1071 -10.76 -9.61 -41.72
CA THR A 1071 -9.91 -9.67 -42.91
C THR A 1071 -8.56 -10.30 -42.60
N VAL A 1072 -8.05 -11.16 -43.49
CA VAL A 1072 -6.66 -11.62 -43.52
C VAL A 1072 -6.02 -11.16 -44.83
N HIS A 1073 -4.90 -10.46 -44.76
CA HIS A 1073 -4.14 -10.04 -45.92
C HIS A 1073 -3.23 -11.19 -46.38
N ARG A 1074 -3.62 -11.93 -47.42
CA ARG A 1074 -2.97 -13.23 -47.71
C ARG A 1074 -1.59 -13.13 -48.37
N SER A 1075 -1.26 -11.98 -48.95
CA SER A 1075 0.06 -11.70 -49.50
C SER A 1075 1.07 -11.25 -48.44
N ASP A 1076 0.64 -11.09 -47.19
CA ASP A 1076 1.48 -10.70 -46.05
C ASP A 1076 2.30 -11.87 -45.48
N HIS A 1077 3.56 -11.56 -45.18
CA HIS A 1077 4.55 -12.38 -44.50
C HIS A 1077 4.13 -12.71 -43.06
N PHE A 1078 3.44 -11.80 -42.34
CA PHE A 1078 3.04 -12.04 -40.95
C PHE A 1078 1.93 -13.08 -40.79
N ALA A 1079 0.99 -13.13 -41.74
CA ALA A 1079 -0.07 -14.15 -41.78
C ALA A 1079 0.44 -15.56 -42.16
N GLN A 1080 1.53 -15.67 -42.92
CA GLN A 1080 2.06 -16.95 -43.40
C GLN A 1080 3.27 -17.47 -42.60
N GLU A 1081 4.12 -16.57 -42.08
CA GLU A 1081 5.49 -16.89 -41.66
C GLU A 1081 5.78 -16.46 -40.21
N ASN A 1082 5.35 -15.26 -39.78
CA ASN A 1082 5.63 -14.70 -38.44
C ASN A 1082 4.51 -14.89 -37.39
N ARG A 1083 3.67 -15.94 -37.57
CA ARG A 1083 2.81 -16.56 -36.52
C ARG A 1083 1.58 -15.77 -36.00
N ALA A 1084 0.97 -14.88 -36.79
CA ALA A 1084 -0.34 -14.31 -36.41
C ALA A 1084 -1.40 -15.42 -36.22
N LYS A 1085 -1.94 -15.58 -35.00
CA LYS A 1085 -2.88 -16.67 -34.64
C LYS A 1085 -4.34 -16.36 -34.99
N GLY A 1086 -4.69 -15.08 -35.14
CA GLY A 1086 -6.03 -14.60 -35.47
C GLY A 1086 -6.36 -13.32 -34.69
N TRP A 1087 -7.53 -13.28 -34.06
CA TRP A 1087 -8.04 -12.10 -33.33
C TRP A 1087 -8.22 -12.38 -31.84
N MET A 1088 -8.13 -11.33 -31.03
CA MET A 1088 -8.42 -11.32 -29.61
C MET A 1088 -9.40 -10.18 -29.32
N VAL A 1089 -10.61 -10.52 -28.90
CA VAL A 1089 -11.70 -9.57 -28.62
C VAL A 1089 -11.77 -9.35 -27.11
N VAL A 1090 -11.38 -8.15 -26.66
CA VAL A 1090 -11.26 -7.79 -25.25
C VAL A 1090 -12.55 -7.12 -24.74
N THR A 1091 -13.03 -7.59 -23.59
CA THR A 1091 -14.21 -7.03 -22.90
C THR A 1091 -13.91 -6.86 -21.40
N THR A 1092 -13.66 -5.61 -20.99
CA THR A 1092 -13.28 -5.27 -19.61
C THR A 1092 -14.41 -5.48 -18.59
N ASN A 1093 -15.66 -5.61 -19.01
CA ASN A 1093 -16.82 -5.85 -18.12
C ASN A 1093 -17.15 -7.34 -17.85
N ASP A 1094 -16.36 -8.30 -18.37
CA ASP A 1094 -16.74 -9.74 -18.34
C ASP A 1094 -16.06 -10.61 -17.27
N LEU A 1095 -16.44 -11.90 -17.21
CA LEU A 1095 -15.86 -12.86 -16.25
C LEU A 1095 -14.33 -12.93 -16.39
N ASN A 1096 -13.63 -12.91 -15.27
CA ASN A 1096 -12.16 -12.86 -15.29
C ASN A 1096 -11.54 -14.18 -15.76
N GLY A 1097 -10.28 -14.11 -16.16
CA GLY A 1097 -9.62 -15.14 -16.94
C GLY A 1097 -9.97 -14.99 -18.42
N LYS A 1098 -10.20 -16.12 -19.09
CA LYS A 1098 -10.38 -16.18 -20.55
C LYS A 1098 -11.55 -15.34 -21.10
N GLN A 1099 -12.62 -15.11 -20.33
CA GLN A 1099 -13.83 -14.44 -20.82
C GLN A 1099 -13.70 -12.91 -20.92
N GLN A 1100 -12.62 -12.31 -20.41
CA GLN A 1100 -12.28 -10.92 -20.73
C GLN A 1100 -11.54 -10.77 -22.07
N ALA A 1101 -11.20 -11.87 -22.76
CA ALA A 1101 -10.47 -11.84 -24.03
C ALA A 1101 -10.75 -13.07 -24.92
N ASP A 1102 -11.81 -13.04 -25.72
CA ASP A 1102 -12.17 -14.15 -26.61
C ASP A 1102 -11.17 -14.28 -27.79
N THR A 1103 -10.52 -15.45 -27.90
CA THR A 1103 -9.46 -15.73 -28.88
C THR A 1103 -10.01 -16.49 -30.08
N ILE A 1104 -9.91 -15.91 -31.27
CA ILE A 1104 -10.57 -16.34 -32.50
C ILE A 1104 -9.51 -16.75 -33.53
N HIS A 1105 -9.33 -18.06 -33.70
CA HIS A 1105 -8.25 -18.59 -34.53
C HIS A 1105 -8.47 -18.33 -36.04
N ILE A 1106 -7.41 -17.96 -36.74
CA ILE A 1106 -7.38 -17.67 -38.18
C ILE A 1106 -7.85 -18.88 -39.02
N GLY A 1107 -7.27 -20.05 -38.75
CA GLY A 1107 -7.64 -21.33 -39.37
C GLY A 1107 -7.10 -21.48 -40.80
N SER A 1108 -7.71 -22.37 -41.59
CA SER A 1108 -7.26 -22.65 -42.96
C SER A 1108 -7.66 -21.53 -43.93
N VAL A 1109 -6.76 -20.57 -44.12
CA VAL A 1109 -6.86 -19.52 -45.15
C VAL A 1109 -6.61 -20.14 -46.54
N PRO A 1110 -7.43 -19.86 -47.57
CA PRO A 1110 -7.16 -20.32 -48.93
C PRO A 1110 -5.90 -19.64 -49.50
N PRO A 1111 -4.91 -20.38 -50.04
CA PRO A 1111 -3.64 -19.79 -50.47
C PRO A 1111 -3.83 -18.71 -51.58
N PRO A 1112 -2.90 -17.75 -51.68
CA PRO A 1112 -2.91 -16.77 -52.78
C PRO A 1112 -2.82 -17.47 -54.15
N PRO A 1113 -3.24 -16.80 -55.24
CA PRO A 1113 -3.04 -17.31 -56.59
C PRO A 1113 -1.55 -17.57 -56.84
N ALA A 1114 -1.21 -18.70 -57.47
CA ALA A 1114 0.16 -18.94 -57.92
C ALA A 1114 0.52 -17.91 -59.02
N PRO A 1115 1.75 -17.33 -59.00
CA PRO A 1115 2.18 -16.30 -59.94
C PRO A 1115 2.43 -16.80 -61.37
#